data_AF-A0A2W5KYF7-F1
#
_entry.id   AF-A0A2W5KYF7-F1
#
_cell.length_a   1.000
_cell.length_b   1.000
_cell.length_c   1.000
_cell.angle_alpha   90.00
_cell.angle_beta   90.00
_cell.angle_gamma   90.00
#
_symmetry.space_group_name_H-M   'P 1'
#
loop_
_entity.id
_entity.type
_entity.pdbx_description
1 polymer ?
#
loop_
_entity_poly.entity_id
_entity_poly.type
_entity_poly.pdbx_seq_one_letter_code
_entity_poly.pdbx_strand_id
1 'polypeptide(L)'
;MVSAAMTTDLTFCGREAEMAVLADCWRRASDVDDPHPQLLLLAAEPGVGKTRLVLEFLRRQIAAQPPEQAYWPDPATEAAGRLPLNFAADRCRFDRPIPFLWWGVAAQADGGDSVAMHDRFLAPHLVAMSMRARMAGTGVSLAKIWAGVGVDALAGALQVDTVLSVGSALFDSVKLLHGQFGGDTADIRLAGNMIVSNRVDALLADLEQVMNPAARLGYARVPALILIDDAQFAGADPGLLRFVERLAHAAITGKWPVMIVLTHWQTEWALESERGGRSVAAMIHHARHGGTDEPGPISGVPGGYLNSGHYREMRLAKLDDLTPALRAALPGLTAEQDAAILGAVDGNPRFLEQIIAYLRSEPRLFDDFDPARALTDDGLAEALSRSQRVHEVVLARLTAPHVASEVREALALASVQGMRVLRDVVEAAGHSLLGHDLGEPLMRGQNPFSIMAFEDGGAVGSFTERLFLQAASQLRRNIKGLHDEAAVKAALRLALAAILRAPVTDTETRDAAALVALRLVDGGADDRGLTALAAATHMLALDEPEPMRAALAQFLAALDGADGAAADAIIADISHAALLGAADNARLFDRADAAAVFADHRIAAIRRDRGGPASQSDLADWLALRGAVHGAFGQFEEATARLDEAVACYRDALVHAPSRGAVTGLHRVLTLTAQDDDATGHCARADDRIDILLDTIAWAQEQGLLSPNEAEKARGAALSLRGHMLLQRNARSARSGGDIRARMRAQANRRPLIDASLDEAEAIARRQSDRGDIDARRNLSAALNARADRRAMADADDAIAASNESVAIMRDLIAATPRVSWLRDLAVALTVRSRVAQARGEPASDDLAEALDLMKQVESRLMTDNARADVAASIRNIEAQNAQNAPQLALMGQQLLERRDLAGAFAAYRAAVAAVAPLYDRTIAPPLLMPLYQSALTMLALAPHFDPLLDADTAEQVMLEGFHAALAFLNRKTPDAVDGIAEAGAACAQAYGDADLAGMFASMRKSAGDLRQILADDD
;
A
#
# COMPACT_ATOMS: atom_id res chain seq x y z
N MET A 1 50.15 -22.62 11.77
CA MET A 1 50.23 -21.16 11.91
C MET A 1 48.83 -20.60 11.79
N VAL A 2 48.46 -19.75 12.73
CA VAL A 2 47.09 -19.40 13.11
C VAL A 2 46.37 -18.70 11.97
N SER A 3 45.44 -19.40 11.31
CA SER A 3 44.41 -18.81 10.46
C SER A 3 43.32 -18.22 11.37
N ALA A 4 43.62 -17.09 12.00
CA ALA A 4 42.58 -16.29 12.62
C ALA A 4 41.75 -15.69 11.47
N ALA A 5 40.54 -16.21 11.28
CA ALA A 5 39.56 -15.58 10.42
C ALA A 5 39.47 -14.09 10.83
N MET A 6 39.77 -13.18 9.91
CA MET A 6 39.63 -11.74 10.14
C MET A 6 38.14 -11.39 10.18
N THR A 7 37.42 -11.82 11.21
CA THR A 7 36.07 -11.32 11.49
C THR A 7 36.20 -9.91 12.04
N THR A 8 35.67 -8.95 11.28
CA THR A 8 35.64 -7.51 11.60
C THR A 8 34.57 -7.14 12.63
N ASP A 9 33.78 -8.12 13.10
CA ASP A 9 32.64 -7.88 13.98
C ASP A 9 33.05 -7.24 15.30
N LEU A 10 32.56 -6.02 15.50
CA LEU A 10 32.67 -5.29 16.74
C LEU A 10 31.82 -5.97 17.83
N THR A 11 32.41 -6.19 19.01
CA THR A 11 31.65 -6.67 20.18
C THR A 11 30.52 -5.71 20.50
N PHE A 12 29.30 -6.21 20.65
CA PHE A 12 28.15 -5.38 21.02
C PHE A 12 28.31 -4.85 22.46
N CYS A 13 28.26 -3.53 22.66
CA CYS A 13 28.39 -2.90 23.97
C CYS A 13 27.60 -1.58 24.07
N GLY A 14 27.45 -1.06 25.29
CA GLY A 14 26.98 0.31 25.55
C GLY A 14 25.48 0.58 25.33
N ARG A 15 24.66 -0.45 25.03
CA ARG A 15 23.23 -0.30 24.69
C ARG A 15 22.26 -1.01 25.63
N GLU A 16 22.68 -1.30 26.87
CA GLU A 16 21.85 -2.08 27.80
C GLU A 16 20.56 -1.32 28.20
N ALA A 17 20.58 0.01 28.23
CA ALA A 17 19.38 0.81 28.49
C ALA A 17 18.35 0.68 27.36
N GLU A 18 18.78 0.78 26.11
CA GLU A 18 17.93 0.61 24.94
C GLU A 18 17.45 -0.84 24.78
N MET A 19 18.30 -1.80 25.14
CA MET A 19 17.92 -3.22 25.19
C MET A 19 16.82 -3.48 26.24
N ALA A 20 16.90 -2.83 27.40
CA ALA A 20 15.86 -2.93 28.43
C ALA A 20 14.52 -2.35 27.94
N VAL A 21 14.55 -1.30 27.11
CA VAL A 21 13.34 -0.75 26.48
C VAL A 21 12.75 -1.72 25.46
N LEU A 22 13.59 -2.33 24.60
CA LEU A 22 13.14 -3.38 23.67
C LEU A 22 12.50 -4.55 24.42
N ALA A 23 13.13 -5.01 25.51
CA ALA A 23 12.61 -6.08 26.35
C ALA A 23 11.29 -5.72 27.01
N ASP A 24 11.13 -4.48 27.49
CA ASP A 24 9.88 -3.99 28.09
C ASP A 24 8.73 -3.89 27.07
N CYS A 25 9.01 -3.37 25.87
CA CYS A 25 8.05 -3.38 24.76
C CYS A 25 7.69 -4.82 24.36
N TRP A 26 8.68 -5.69 24.19
CA TRP A 26 8.44 -7.09 23.85
C TRP A 26 7.57 -7.79 24.88
N ARG A 27 7.88 -7.63 26.17
CA ARG A 27 7.09 -8.20 27.27
C ARG A 27 5.61 -7.80 27.21
N ARG A 28 5.32 -6.53 26.90
CA ARG A 28 3.95 -6.03 26.71
C ARG A 28 3.27 -6.63 25.48
N ALA A 29 3.98 -6.67 24.35
CA ALA A 29 3.46 -7.20 23.10
C ALA A 29 3.27 -8.72 23.13
N SER A 30 4.14 -9.44 23.82
CA SER A 30 4.18 -10.91 23.82
C SER A 30 3.25 -11.58 24.81
N ASP A 31 2.56 -10.80 25.66
CA ASP A 31 1.53 -11.33 26.56
C ASP A 31 0.33 -11.79 25.73
N VAL A 32 0.22 -13.09 25.47
CA VAL A 32 -0.82 -13.65 24.60
C VAL A 32 -2.22 -13.68 25.26
N ASP A 33 -2.28 -13.47 26.58
CA ASP A 33 -3.52 -13.47 27.35
C ASP A 33 -4.10 -12.04 27.48
N ASP A 34 -3.24 -11.01 27.57
CA ASP A 34 -3.63 -9.60 27.45
C ASP A 34 -2.66 -8.83 26.52
N PRO A 35 -2.76 -9.04 25.19
CA PRO A 35 -1.78 -8.48 24.28
C PRO A 35 -1.86 -6.96 24.23
N HIS A 36 -0.70 -6.34 24.44
CA HIS A 36 -0.54 -4.90 24.34
C HIS A 36 0.44 -4.56 23.21
N PRO A 37 0.01 -4.56 21.93
CA PRO A 37 0.88 -4.39 20.78
C PRO A 37 1.70 -3.11 20.85
N GLN A 38 2.92 -3.18 20.30
CA GLN A 38 3.91 -2.10 20.38
C GLN A 38 4.41 -1.72 18.99
N LEU A 39 4.43 -0.41 18.70
CA LEU A 39 5.14 0.18 17.57
C LEU A 39 6.34 0.96 18.11
N LEU A 40 7.55 0.50 17.80
CA LEU A 40 8.79 1.12 18.23
C LEU A 40 9.52 1.73 17.03
N LEU A 41 9.72 3.04 17.05
CA LEU A 41 10.55 3.74 16.08
C LEU A 41 11.96 3.92 16.64
N LEU A 42 12.95 3.35 15.96
CA LEU A 42 14.38 3.55 16.23
C LEU A 42 14.94 4.58 15.24
N ALA A 43 15.07 5.83 15.67
CA ALA A 43 15.61 6.92 14.87
C ALA A 43 17.06 7.21 15.25
N ALA A 44 17.98 7.20 14.27
CA ALA A 44 19.38 7.55 14.48
C ALA A 44 20.07 7.85 13.16
N GLU A 45 21.19 8.56 13.20
CA GLU A 45 22.04 8.73 12.03
C GLU A 45 22.61 7.38 11.52
N PRO A 46 23.02 7.30 10.24
CA PRO A 46 23.64 6.10 9.69
C PRO A 46 24.85 5.63 10.51
N GLY A 47 24.93 4.32 10.76
CA GLY A 47 26.07 3.70 11.45
C GLY A 47 26.00 3.66 12.98
N VAL A 48 25.00 4.29 13.59
CA VAL A 48 24.81 4.28 15.06
C VAL A 48 24.38 2.91 15.63
N GLY A 49 23.99 1.96 14.76
CA GLY A 49 23.74 0.56 15.13
C GLY A 49 22.27 0.15 15.29
N LYS A 50 21.32 0.84 14.63
CA LYS A 50 19.86 0.58 14.71
C LYS A 50 19.51 -0.90 14.47
N THR A 51 19.82 -1.42 13.29
CA THR A 51 19.52 -2.81 12.90
C THR A 51 20.28 -3.80 13.77
N ARG A 52 21.55 -3.51 14.11
CA ARG A 52 22.37 -4.37 15.00
C ARG A 52 21.77 -4.49 16.39
N LEU A 53 21.19 -3.42 16.94
CA LEU A 53 20.49 -3.44 18.23
C LEU A 53 19.29 -4.42 18.19
N VAL A 54 18.48 -4.39 17.13
CA VAL A 54 17.32 -5.30 16.99
C VAL A 54 17.75 -6.75 16.76
N LEU A 55 18.76 -6.98 15.93
CA LEU A 55 19.29 -8.33 15.69
C LEU A 55 19.97 -8.91 16.93
N GLU A 56 20.65 -8.08 17.74
CA GLU A 56 21.17 -8.51 19.03
C GLU A 56 20.06 -8.83 20.04
N PHE A 57 18.96 -8.06 20.01
CA PHE A 57 17.77 -8.40 20.78
C PHE A 57 17.22 -9.77 20.34
N LEU A 58 17.04 -10.01 19.04
CA LEU A 58 16.63 -11.31 18.51
C LEU A 58 17.56 -12.44 18.95
N ARG A 59 18.89 -12.22 18.91
CA ARG A 59 19.89 -13.17 19.40
C ARG A 59 19.63 -13.58 20.86
N ARG A 60 19.41 -12.59 21.73
CA ARG A 60 19.11 -12.83 23.16
C ARG A 60 17.78 -13.56 23.33
N GLN A 61 16.77 -13.25 22.51
CA GLN A 61 15.47 -13.92 22.54
C GLN A 61 15.56 -15.39 22.10
N ILE A 62 16.38 -15.71 21.10
CA ILE A 62 16.62 -17.11 20.68
C ILE A 62 17.41 -17.84 21.78
N ALA A 63 18.48 -17.24 22.29
CA ALA A 63 19.34 -17.84 23.31
C ALA A 63 18.62 -18.09 24.66
N ALA A 64 17.59 -17.30 24.97
CA ALA A 64 16.77 -17.48 26.17
C ALA A 64 15.76 -18.63 26.07
N GLN A 65 15.58 -19.24 24.89
CA GLN A 65 14.63 -20.34 24.71
C GLN A 65 15.15 -21.64 25.32
N PRO A 66 14.29 -22.41 26.00
CA PRO A 66 14.67 -23.72 26.48
C PRO A 66 14.85 -24.71 25.31
N PRO A 67 15.69 -25.75 25.44
CA PRO A 67 16.02 -26.67 24.34
C PRO A 67 14.82 -27.33 23.66
N GLU A 68 13.74 -27.57 24.39
CA GLU A 68 12.48 -28.11 23.88
C GLU A 68 11.72 -27.17 22.92
N GLN A 69 12.01 -25.86 22.97
CA GLN A 69 11.42 -24.80 22.14
C GLN A 69 12.42 -24.22 21.11
N ALA A 70 13.56 -24.88 20.91
CA ALA A 70 14.61 -24.46 19.97
C ALA A 70 14.16 -24.62 18.50
N TYR A 71 13.22 -23.78 18.09
CA TYR A 71 12.65 -23.72 16.76
C TYR A 71 13.58 -22.96 15.78
N TRP A 72 14.09 -21.81 16.22
CA TRP A 72 14.97 -20.96 15.42
C TRP A 72 16.40 -21.53 15.37
N PRO A 73 17.16 -21.28 14.27
CA PRO A 73 18.56 -21.69 14.17
C PRO A 73 19.41 -21.09 15.30
N ASP A 74 20.43 -21.84 15.74
CA ASP A 74 21.38 -21.35 16.75
C ASP A 74 22.25 -20.23 16.15
N PRO A 75 22.18 -18.99 16.66
CA PRO A 75 22.99 -17.87 16.18
C PRO A 75 24.50 -18.11 16.28
N ALA A 76 24.96 -19.02 17.14
CA ALA A 76 26.38 -19.39 17.27
C ALA A 76 26.90 -20.23 16.09
N THR A 77 25.99 -20.83 15.30
CA THR A 77 26.33 -21.65 14.14
C THR A 77 26.35 -20.87 12.82
N GLU A 78 25.98 -19.59 12.84
CA GLU A 78 26.00 -18.73 11.65
C GLU A 78 27.43 -18.30 11.29
N ALA A 79 27.78 -18.44 10.01
CA ALA A 79 29.09 -18.07 9.50
C ALA A 79 29.37 -16.58 9.74
N ALA A 80 30.56 -16.28 10.29
CA ALA A 80 31.06 -14.94 10.57
C ALA A 80 30.35 -14.12 11.67
N GLY A 81 29.45 -14.70 12.48
CA GLY A 81 28.89 -14.01 13.67
C GLY A 81 27.85 -12.92 13.38
N ARG A 82 27.42 -12.78 12.13
CA ARG A 82 26.35 -11.86 11.70
C ARG A 82 25.03 -12.61 11.54
N LEU A 83 24.00 -12.17 12.24
CA LEU A 83 22.64 -12.67 12.04
C LEU A 83 22.09 -12.12 10.71
N PRO A 84 21.55 -12.98 9.83
CA PRO A 84 20.83 -12.52 8.66
C PRO A 84 19.53 -11.80 9.08
N LEU A 85 18.96 -11.00 8.17
CA LEU A 85 17.69 -10.33 8.43
C LEU A 85 16.54 -11.33 8.59
N ASN A 86 16.55 -12.44 7.85
CA ASN A 86 15.65 -13.58 8.00
C ASN A 86 16.43 -14.89 7.92
N PHE A 87 15.94 -15.94 8.58
CA PHE A 87 16.45 -17.29 8.42
C PHE A 87 15.75 -17.99 7.25
N ALA A 88 16.50 -18.81 6.51
CA ALA A 88 15.91 -19.69 5.51
C ALA A 88 15.05 -20.77 6.20
N ALA A 89 13.93 -21.14 5.57
CA ALA A 89 12.95 -22.04 6.16
C ALA A 89 13.51 -23.44 6.44
N ASP A 90 14.35 -23.96 5.57
CA ASP A 90 15.03 -25.25 5.69
C ASP A 90 15.97 -25.33 6.91
N ARG A 91 16.42 -24.21 7.44
CA ARG A 91 17.23 -24.12 8.67
C ARG A 91 16.39 -24.11 9.95
N CYS A 92 15.07 -23.88 9.83
CA CYS A 92 14.15 -23.83 10.97
C CYS A 92 13.61 -25.24 11.33
N ARG A 93 13.34 -25.46 12.62
CA ARG A 93 12.87 -26.76 13.13
C ARG A 93 11.35 -26.82 13.23
N PHE A 94 10.67 -27.08 12.11
CA PHE A 94 9.21 -27.20 12.04
C PHE A 94 8.61 -28.36 12.84
N ASP A 95 9.42 -29.31 13.32
CA ASP A 95 9.02 -30.34 14.28
C ASP A 95 8.78 -29.78 15.70
N ARG A 96 9.18 -28.52 15.95
CA ARG A 96 9.08 -27.85 17.25
C ARG A 96 8.02 -26.76 17.27
N PRO A 97 7.44 -26.47 18.45
CA PRO A 97 6.60 -25.29 18.67
C PRO A 97 7.30 -24.00 18.23
N ILE A 98 6.65 -23.19 17.40
CA ILE A 98 7.10 -21.81 17.15
C ILE A 98 6.91 -20.99 18.44
N PRO A 99 7.99 -20.48 19.07
CA PRO A 99 7.92 -19.75 20.33
C PRO A 99 7.49 -18.28 20.14
N PHE A 100 7.94 -17.70 19.04
CA PHE A 100 7.51 -16.41 18.51
C PHE A 100 7.76 -16.39 17.01
N LEU A 101 7.00 -15.59 16.27
CA LEU A 101 7.21 -15.31 14.86
C LEU A 101 8.24 -14.18 14.70
N TRP A 102 9.23 -14.36 13.83
CA TRP A 102 10.16 -13.31 13.42
C TRP A 102 9.99 -13.05 11.93
N TRP A 103 9.97 -11.77 11.54
CA TRP A 103 9.99 -11.39 10.13
C TRP A 103 10.64 -10.02 9.93
N GLY A 104 11.70 -9.98 9.15
CA GLY A 104 12.40 -8.75 8.76
C GLY A 104 12.08 -8.36 7.30
N VAL A 105 11.81 -7.08 7.07
CA VAL A 105 11.56 -6.52 5.74
C VAL A 105 12.48 -5.31 5.55
N ALA A 106 13.33 -5.34 4.52
CA ALA A 106 14.20 -4.21 4.20
C ALA A 106 13.61 -3.35 3.07
N ALA A 107 13.34 -2.08 3.37
CA ALA A 107 12.81 -1.13 2.38
C ALA A 107 13.84 -0.82 1.28
N GLN A 108 13.37 -0.71 0.03
CA GLN A 108 14.22 -0.44 -1.13
C GLN A 108 14.18 1.04 -1.54
N ALA A 109 15.35 1.63 -1.78
CA ALA A 109 15.45 3.06 -2.13
C ALA A 109 15.02 3.39 -3.57
N ASP A 110 15.08 2.42 -4.49
CA ASP A 110 14.84 2.65 -5.92
C ASP A 110 13.40 2.25 -6.34
N GLY A 111 12.54 1.94 -5.36
CA GLY A 111 11.21 1.38 -5.59
C GLY A 111 11.23 -0.13 -5.92
N GLY A 112 10.17 -0.83 -5.55
CA GLY A 112 10.03 -2.29 -5.66
C GLY A 112 8.89 -2.79 -4.76
N ASP A 113 8.64 -4.11 -4.72
CA ASP A 113 7.69 -4.73 -3.78
C ASP A 113 8.49 -5.44 -2.68
N SER A 114 8.85 -4.69 -1.63
CA SER A 114 9.67 -5.21 -0.52
C SER A 114 8.93 -6.31 0.24
N VAL A 115 7.59 -6.27 0.29
CA VAL A 115 6.78 -7.31 0.93
C VAL A 115 6.91 -8.61 0.12
N ALA A 116 6.78 -8.53 -1.20
CA ALA A 116 6.91 -9.69 -2.09
C ALA A 116 8.28 -10.38 -2.04
N MET A 117 9.36 -9.62 -1.86
CA MET A 117 10.70 -10.22 -1.77
C MET A 117 10.93 -10.97 -0.45
N HIS A 118 10.17 -10.65 0.59
CA HIS A 118 10.39 -11.17 1.94
C HIS A 118 9.28 -12.11 2.44
N ASP A 119 8.14 -12.20 1.76
CA ASP A 119 7.03 -13.07 2.17
C ASP A 119 7.35 -14.58 2.05
N ARG A 120 8.28 -14.96 1.16
CA ARG A 120 8.82 -16.33 1.07
C ARG A 120 9.42 -16.84 2.39
N PHE A 121 9.92 -15.93 3.24
CA PHE A 121 10.43 -16.28 4.57
C PHE A 121 9.30 -16.37 5.61
N LEU A 122 8.19 -15.67 5.40
CA LEU A 122 7.07 -15.62 6.33
C LEU A 122 6.06 -16.76 6.11
N ALA A 123 5.75 -17.06 4.84
CA ALA A 123 4.68 -17.99 4.47
C ALA A 123 4.80 -19.38 5.12
N PRO A 124 5.98 -20.04 5.18
CA PRO A 124 6.10 -21.34 5.84
C PRO A 124 5.71 -21.31 7.33
N HIS A 125 6.00 -20.20 8.02
CA HIS A 125 5.70 -20.02 9.42
C HIS A 125 4.21 -19.78 9.66
N LEU A 126 3.54 -18.99 8.81
CA LEU A 126 2.10 -18.78 8.87
C LEU A 126 1.32 -20.07 8.64
N VAL A 127 1.75 -20.91 7.68
CA VAL A 127 1.15 -22.23 7.45
C VAL A 127 1.26 -23.10 8.70
N ALA A 128 2.45 -23.19 9.28
CA ALA A 128 2.70 -23.99 10.48
C ALA A 128 1.87 -23.51 11.69
N MET A 129 1.80 -22.19 11.91
CA MET A 129 1.00 -21.58 12.98
C MET A 129 -0.49 -21.88 12.81
N SER A 130 -0.99 -21.75 11.59
CA SER A 130 -2.41 -21.91 11.29
C SER A 130 -2.88 -23.37 11.41
N MET A 131 -2.07 -24.32 10.93
CA MET A 131 -2.33 -25.75 11.12
C MET A 131 -2.42 -26.09 12.61
N ARG A 132 -1.49 -25.56 13.41
CA ARG A 132 -1.46 -25.82 14.85
C ARG A 132 -2.66 -25.21 15.59
N ALA A 133 -3.06 -23.99 15.26
CA ALA A 133 -4.24 -23.34 15.81
C ALA A 133 -5.51 -24.19 15.61
N ARG A 134 -5.65 -24.80 14.42
CA ARG A 134 -6.79 -25.68 14.08
C ARG A 134 -6.70 -27.07 14.72
N MET A 135 -5.49 -27.61 14.90
CA MET A 135 -5.28 -28.92 15.51
C MET A 135 -5.50 -28.93 17.03
N ALA A 136 -5.25 -27.80 17.71
CA ALA A 136 -5.53 -27.65 19.14
C ALA A 136 -7.02 -27.84 19.49
N GLY A 137 -7.93 -27.65 18.53
CA GLY A 137 -9.37 -27.91 18.69
C GLY A 137 -9.86 -29.32 18.34
N THR A 138 -9.03 -30.16 17.70
CA THR A 138 -9.48 -31.44 17.08
C THR A 138 -8.78 -32.71 17.62
N GLY A 139 -7.76 -32.59 18.48
CA GLY A 139 -7.19 -33.72 19.23
C GLY A 139 -6.32 -34.71 18.44
N VAL A 140 -5.90 -34.37 17.22
CA VAL A 140 -5.03 -35.22 16.37
C VAL A 140 -3.55 -34.89 16.58
N SER A 141 -2.68 -35.92 16.60
CA SER A 141 -1.22 -35.78 16.82
C SER A 141 -0.46 -35.39 15.55
N LEU A 142 0.27 -34.27 15.60
CA LEU A 142 1.17 -33.75 14.56
C LEU A 142 2.23 -34.76 14.11
N ALA A 143 2.77 -35.57 15.04
CA ALA A 143 3.82 -36.53 14.73
C ALA A 143 3.38 -37.57 13.68
N LYS A 144 2.09 -37.89 13.58
CA LYS A 144 1.55 -38.80 12.56
C LYS A 144 1.43 -38.16 11.18
N ILE A 145 1.17 -36.86 11.11
CA ILE A 145 1.06 -36.12 9.85
C ILE A 145 2.45 -35.86 9.29
N TRP A 146 3.40 -35.49 10.15
CA TRP A 146 4.79 -35.25 9.78
C TRP A 146 5.60 -36.53 9.49
N ALA A 147 5.35 -37.63 10.20
CA ALA A 147 5.96 -38.93 9.90
C ALA A 147 5.52 -39.53 8.55
N GLY A 148 4.39 -39.07 8.00
CA GLY A 148 3.92 -39.48 6.68
C GLY A 148 4.52 -38.68 5.51
N VAL A 149 5.11 -37.52 5.78
CA VAL A 149 5.53 -36.57 4.72
C VAL A 149 7.04 -36.55 4.50
N GLY A 150 7.88 -36.84 5.51
CA GLY A 150 9.34 -36.85 5.34
C GLY A 150 9.93 -35.44 5.19
N VAL A 151 11.02 -35.17 5.88
CA VAL A 151 11.63 -33.83 5.97
C VAL A 151 12.18 -33.33 4.63
N ASP A 152 12.68 -34.24 3.78
CA ASP A 152 13.15 -33.93 2.43
C ASP A 152 12.03 -33.57 1.46
N ALA A 153 10.78 -33.91 1.80
CA ALA A 153 9.64 -33.55 0.99
C ALA A 153 9.30 -32.07 1.15
N LEU A 154 9.52 -31.37 2.27
CA LEU A 154 9.07 -29.96 2.35
C LEU A 154 9.80 -28.98 1.43
N ALA A 155 11.02 -29.32 1.00
CA ALA A 155 11.73 -28.59 -0.04
C ALA A 155 11.22 -28.94 -1.47
N GLY A 156 10.47 -30.04 -1.64
CA GLY A 156 9.89 -30.49 -2.91
C GLY A 156 8.35 -30.68 -2.94
N ALA A 157 7.65 -30.50 -1.82
CA ALA A 157 6.24 -30.84 -1.57
C ALA A 157 5.36 -29.58 -1.52
N LEU A 158 5.78 -28.56 -2.26
CA LEU A 158 4.85 -27.65 -2.89
C LEU A 158 4.25 -28.25 -4.18
N GLN A 159 4.67 -29.45 -4.58
CA GLN A 159 3.93 -30.29 -5.53
C GLN A 159 3.26 -31.48 -4.80
N VAL A 160 2.01 -31.77 -5.17
CA VAL A 160 1.15 -32.94 -4.86
C VAL A 160 0.04 -32.74 -3.80
N ASP A 161 -1.15 -32.36 -4.31
CA ASP A 161 -2.51 -32.95 -4.19
C ASP A 161 -3.06 -33.62 -2.91
N THR A 162 -2.27 -33.89 -1.88
CA THR A 162 -2.69 -34.79 -0.78
C THR A 162 -3.14 -34.09 0.50
N VAL A 163 -3.13 -32.75 0.54
CA VAL A 163 -3.65 -31.95 1.67
C VAL A 163 -5.09 -31.47 1.42
N LEU A 164 -5.70 -31.86 0.28
CA LEU A 164 -6.99 -31.34 -0.18
C LEU A 164 -8.25 -31.84 0.57
N SER A 165 -8.15 -32.67 1.62
CA SER A 165 -9.35 -33.09 2.37
C SER A 165 -9.59 -32.31 3.68
N VAL A 166 -8.77 -31.33 4.05
CA VAL A 166 -8.96 -30.56 5.30
C VAL A 166 -8.66 -29.06 5.11
N GLY A 167 -9.66 -28.30 4.62
CA GLY A 167 -9.82 -26.86 4.91
C GLY A 167 -9.29 -25.85 3.88
N SER A 168 -10.17 -25.36 3.00
CA SER A 168 -9.91 -24.44 1.87
C SER A 168 -9.61 -22.97 2.18
N ALA A 169 -9.57 -22.57 3.46
CA ALA A 169 -9.67 -21.17 3.88
C ALA A 169 -8.35 -20.50 4.35
N LEU A 170 -7.17 -21.08 4.04
CA LEU A 170 -5.85 -20.60 4.53
C LEU A 170 -4.81 -20.45 3.42
N PHE A 171 -5.25 -20.46 2.17
CA PHE A 171 -4.35 -20.66 1.05
C PHE A 171 -4.47 -19.56 0.02
N ASP A 172 -5.02 -18.38 0.30
CA ASP A 172 -5.19 -17.39 -0.78
C ASP A 172 -3.85 -16.74 -1.17
N SER A 173 -2.95 -16.44 -0.21
CA SER A 173 -1.56 -16.05 -0.49
C SER A 173 -0.75 -17.17 -1.16
N VAL A 174 -1.00 -18.44 -0.77
CA VAL A 174 -0.33 -19.62 -1.34
C VAL A 174 -0.89 -20.01 -2.73
N LYS A 175 -2.19 -19.82 -2.99
CA LYS A 175 -2.84 -19.97 -4.30
C LYS A 175 -2.43 -18.84 -5.25
N LEU A 176 -2.22 -17.63 -4.73
CA LEU A 176 -1.59 -16.53 -5.46
C LEU A 176 -0.13 -16.86 -5.82
N LEU A 177 0.58 -17.60 -4.95
CA LEU A 177 1.91 -18.14 -5.25
C LEU A 177 1.91 -19.34 -6.22
N HIS A 178 0.81 -20.11 -6.32
CA HIS A 178 0.70 -21.34 -7.12
C HIS A 178 -0.26 -21.27 -8.33
N GLY A 179 -0.79 -20.08 -8.67
CA GLY A 179 -1.65 -19.87 -9.85
C GLY A 179 -2.97 -20.66 -9.92
N GLN A 180 -3.41 -21.32 -8.84
CA GLN A 180 -4.61 -22.17 -8.86
C GLN A 180 -5.89 -21.42 -8.46
N PHE A 181 -6.60 -20.89 -9.46
CA PHE A 181 -8.06 -20.68 -9.38
C PHE A 181 -8.78 -21.74 -10.22
N GLY A 182 -9.51 -22.64 -9.55
CA GLY A 182 -10.50 -23.50 -10.19
C GLY A 182 -11.85 -22.78 -10.25
N GLY A 183 -12.31 -22.45 -11.46
CA GLY A 183 -13.64 -21.92 -11.72
C GLY A 183 -13.61 -20.74 -12.71
N ASP A 184 -14.05 -21.01 -13.94
CA ASP A 184 -14.26 -20.11 -15.09
C ASP A 184 -13.30 -18.93 -15.28
N THR A 185 -12.54 -19.03 -16.39
CA THR A 185 -11.54 -18.11 -16.95
C THR A 185 -12.02 -16.68 -17.29
N ALA A 186 -13.16 -16.24 -16.76
CA ALA A 186 -13.74 -14.91 -16.99
C ALA A 186 -13.41 -13.89 -15.88
N ASP A 187 -13.14 -14.31 -14.65
CA ASP A 187 -13.02 -13.41 -13.47
C ASP A 187 -11.60 -12.90 -13.17
N ILE A 188 -10.57 -13.37 -13.90
CA ILE A 188 -9.15 -12.98 -13.67
C ILE A 188 -8.81 -11.58 -14.27
N ARG A 189 -9.72 -11.00 -15.06
CA ARG A 189 -9.44 -9.92 -16.04
C ARG A 189 -9.42 -8.47 -15.50
N LEU A 190 -9.41 -8.25 -14.18
CA LEU A 190 -9.55 -6.90 -13.57
C LEU A 190 -8.33 -6.47 -12.71
N ALA A 191 -7.26 -7.26 -12.62
CA ALA A 191 -6.55 -7.43 -11.36
C ALA A 191 -5.26 -6.60 -11.07
N GLY A 192 -4.75 -5.70 -11.92
CA GLY A 192 -3.36 -5.22 -11.73
C GLY A 192 -3.07 -4.40 -10.46
N ASN A 193 -3.79 -3.30 -10.27
CA ASN A 193 -3.78 -2.58 -8.99
C ASN A 193 -4.46 -3.37 -7.88
N MET A 194 -5.31 -4.33 -8.23
CA MET A 194 -5.90 -5.24 -7.26
C MET A 194 -4.96 -6.36 -6.84
N ILE A 195 -3.85 -6.71 -7.50
CA ILE A 195 -3.02 -7.87 -7.11
C ILE A 195 -1.98 -7.49 -6.07
N VAL A 196 -1.34 -6.32 -6.20
CA VAL A 196 -0.51 -5.76 -5.12
C VAL A 196 -1.39 -5.44 -3.90
N SER A 197 -2.59 -4.90 -4.14
CA SER A 197 -3.62 -4.75 -3.10
C SER A 197 -4.00 -6.10 -2.50
N ASN A 198 -4.38 -7.09 -3.32
CA ASN A 198 -4.82 -8.41 -2.91
C ASN A 198 -3.71 -9.18 -2.20
N ARG A 199 -2.42 -8.95 -2.49
CA ARG A 199 -1.29 -9.59 -1.78
C ARG A 199 -1.10 -8.98 -0.41
N VAL A 200 -1.07 -7.65 -0.30
CA VAL A 200 -1.02 -6.97 1.01
C VAL A 200 -2.29 -7.29 1.82
N ASP A 201 -3.46 -7.33 1.17
CA ASP A 201 -4.75 -7.70 1.74
C ASP A 201 -4.77 -9.16 2.20
N ALA A 202 -4.31 -10.10 1.36
CA ALA A 202 -4.24 -11.53 1.69
C ALA A 202 -3.23 -11.80 2.81
N LEU A 203 -2.06 -11.16 2.76
CA LEU A 203 -1.07 -11.30 3.82
C LEU A 203 -1.56 -10.74 5.16
N LEU A 204 -2.21 -9.57 5.13
CA LEU A 204 -2.82 -9.00 6.34
C LEU A 204 -3.96 -9.87 6.85
N ALA A 205 -4.77 -10.47 5.98
CA ALA A 205 -5.82 -11.40 6.36
C ALA A 205 -5.25 -12.69 6.99
N ASP A 206 -4.16 -13.24 6.43
CA ASP A 206 -3.46 -14.40 6.98
C ASP A 206 -2.87 -14.09 8.37
N LEU A 207 -2.21 -12.92 8.50
CA LEU A 207 -1.72 -12.43 9.78
C LEU A 207 -2.86 -12.20 10.77
N GLU A 208 -3.97 -11.60 10.36
CA GLU A 208 -5.13 -11.38 11.22
C GLU A 208 -5.70 -12.70 11.71
N GLN A 209 -5.84 -13.69 10.84
CA GLN A 209 -6.37 -14.99 11.22
C GLN A 209 -5.54 -15.65 12.33
N VAL A 210 -4.21 -15.55 12.27
CA VAL A 210 -3.32 -16.19 13.25
C VAL A 210 -2.99 -15.32 14.46
N MET A 211 -3.05 -14.00 14.34
CA MET A 211 -2.62 -13.05 15.37
C MET A 211 -3.77 -12.40 16.13
N ASN A 212 -4.98 -12.29 15.55
CA ASN A 212 -6.10 -11.60 16.18
C ASN A 212 -6.73 -12.47 17.29
N PRO A 213 -6.71 -12.05 18.57
CA PRO A 213 -7.35 -12.81 19.64
C PRO A 213 -8.87 -12.98 19.46
N ALA A 214 -9.52 -12.11 18.68
CA ALA A 214 -10.93 -12.24 18.33
C ALA A 214 -11.21 -13.37 17.31
N ALA A 215 -10.20 -13.88 16.61
CA ALA A 215 -10.33 -14.97 15.63
C ALA A 215 -10.48 -16.34 16.33
N ARG A 216 -11.72 -16.68 16.70
CA ARG A 216 -12.10 -17.88 17.49
C ARG A 216 -11.59 -19.24 16.97
N LEU A 217 -11.25 -19.38 15.69
CA LEU A 217 -10.86 -20.64 15.03
C LEU A 217 -9.46 -20.60 14.38
N GLY A 218 -8.72 -19.50 14.56
CA GLY A 218 -7.43 -19.25 13.88
C GLY A 218 -6.31 -18.71 14.77
N TYR A 219 -6.64 -18.11 15.92
CA TYR A 219 -5.66 -17.49 16.80
C TYR A 219 -4.60 -18.50 17.28
N ALA A 220 -3.37 -18.34 16.83
CA ALA A 220 -2.28 -19.27 17.07
C ALA A 220 -1.68 -19.15 18.49
N ARG A 221 -1.98 -18.05 19.21
CA ARG A 221 -1.37 -17.71 20.51
C ARG A 221 0.16 -17.70 20.45
N VAL A 222 0.72 -17.23 19.34
CA VAL A 222 2.16 -17.05 19.14
C VAL A 222 2.42 -15.56 18.93
N PRO A 223 3.27 -14.92 19.75
CA PRO A 223 3.59 -13.51 19.57
C PRO A 223 4.51 -13.30 18.38
N ALA A 224 4.53 -12.10 17.80
CA ALA A 224 5.37 -11.77 16.64
C ALA A 224 6.24 -10.54 16.86
N LEU A 225 7.46 -10.60 16.34
CA LEU A 225 8.39 -9.48 16.21
C LEU A 225 8.62 -9.22 14.72
N ILE A 226 8.15 -8.07 14.24
CA ILE A 226 8.29 -7.64 12.84
C ILE A 226 9.24 -6.46 12.78
N LEU A 227 10.33 -6.59 12.02
CA LEU A 227 11.31 -5.52 11.78
C LEU A 227 11.12 -4.95 10.37
N ILE A 228 10.87 -3.66 10.26
CA ILE A 228 10.95 -2.90 9.00
C ILE A 228 12.25 -2.09 9.04
N ASP A 229 13.24 -2.54 8.28
CA ASP A 229 14.57 -1.92 8.24
C ASP A 229 14.65 -0.85 7.14
N ASP A 230 15.37 0.23 7.43
CA ASP A 230 15.57 1.39 6.55
C ASP A 230 14.26 2.03 6.06
N ALA A 231 13.29 2.19 6.97
CA ALA A 231 11.93 2.62 6.69
C ALA A 231 11.83 4.01 6.00
N GLN A 232 12.89 4.84 6.03
CA GLN A 232 12.97 6.08 5.25
C GLN A 232 12.80 5.87 3.73
N PHE A 233 13.05 4.66 3.23
CA PHE A 233 12.87 4.34 1.82
C PHE A 233 11.47 3.83 1.48
N ALA A 234 10.60 3.61 2.46
CA ALA A 234 9.24 3.12 2.21
C ALA A 234 8.40 4.09 1.35
N GLY A 235 8.74 5.37 1.30
CA GLY A 235 8.09 6.34 0.38
C GLY A 235 8.23 5.99 -1.11
N ALA A 236 9.28 5.25 -1.48
CA ALA A 236 9.49 4.75 -2.85
C ALA A 236 8.81 3.40 -3.12
N ASP A 237 8.25 2.75 -2.08
CA ASP A 237 7.55 1.46 -2.14
C ASP A 237 6.12 1.61 -1.57
N PRO A 238 5.13 1.94 -2.43
CA PRO A 238 3.75 2.12 -2.00
C PRO A 238 3.14 0.88 -1.35
N GLY A 239 3.59 -0.33 -1.73
CA GLY A 239 3.11 -1.59 -1.19
C GLY A 239 3.55 -1.80 0.27
N LEU A 240 4.84 -1.58 0.55
CA LEU A 240 5.39 -1.63 1.90
C LEU A 240 4.77 -0.57 2.80
N LEU A 241 4.65 0.67 2.31
CA LEU A 241 4.11 1.77 3.12
C LEU A 241 2.63 1.54 3.46
N ARG A 242 1.85 1.00 2.52
CA ARG A 242 0.45 0.57 2.75
C ARG A 242 0.37 -0.60 3.73
N PHE A 243 1.27 -1.58 3.59
CA PHE A 243 1.34 -2.73 4.49
C PHE A 243 1.62 -2.29 5.93
N VAL A 244 2.62 -1.42 6.15
CA VAL A 244 3.01 -0.95 7.48
C VAL A 244 1.88 -0.16 8.16
N GLU A 245 1.22 0.76 7.45
CA GLU A 245 0.13 1.55 8.02
C GLU A 245 -1.04 0.67 8.45
N ARG A 246 -1.40 -0.31 7.61
CA ARG A 246 -2.52 -1.20 7.90
C ARG A 246 -2.19 -2.27 8.93
N LEU A 247 -0.98 -2.80 8.92
CA LEU A 247 -0.48 -3.70 9.96
C LEU A 247 -0.53 -3.00 11.32
N ALA A 248 -0.03 -1.76 11.41
CA ALA A 248 -0.07 -0.99 12.64
C ALA A 248 -1.51 -0.75 13.12
N HIS A 249 -2.41 -0.31 12.23
CA HIS A 249 -3.81 -0.11 12.58
C HIS A 249 -4.49 -1.41 13.05
N ALA A 250 -4.38 -2.50 12.28
CA ALA A 250 -5.02 -3.78 12.59
C ALA A 250 -4.46 -4.39 13.88
N ALA A 251 -3.14 -4.34 14.07
CA ALA A 251 -2.50 -4.83 15.28
C ALA A 251 -2.98 -4.09 16.53
N ILE A 252 -2.98 -2.75 16.49
CA ILE A 252 -3.35 -1.92 17.64
C ILE A 252 -4.83 -2.06 17.98
N THR A 253 -5.71 -1.93 16.98
CA THR A 253 -7.17 -2.00 17.18
C THR A 253 -7.66 -3.41 17.51
N GLY A 254 -7.03 -4.44 16.90
CA GLY A 254 -7.33 -5.84 17.14
C GLY A 254 -6.59 -6.45 18.34
N LYS A 255 -5.74 -5.69 19.04
CA LYS A 255 -4.88 -6.18 20.14
C LYS A 255 -4.08 -7.43 19.76
N TRP A 256 -3.37 -7.39 18.64
CA TRP A 256 -2.52 -8.52 18.23
C TRP A 256 -1.29 -8.61 19.15
N PRO A 257 -0.77 -9.81 19.47
CA PRO A 257 0.44 -9.97 20.25
C PRO A 257 1.69 -9.71 19.38
N VAL A 258 1.85 -8.47 18.93
CA VAL A 258 2.89 -8.09 17.97
C VAL A 258 3.67 -6.85 18.41
N MET A 259 4.99 -6.92 18.22
CA MET A 259 5.89 -5.80 18.29
C MET A 259 6.41 -5.48 16.88
N ILE A 260 6.16 -4.26 16.43
CA ILE A 260 6.62 -3.74 15.14
C ILE A 260 7.76 -2.77 15.43
N VAL A 261 8.94 -3.03 14.86
CA VAL A 261 10.13 -2.18 15.00
C VAL A 261 10.44 -1.54 13.66
N LEU A 262 10.49 -0.22 13.62
CA LEU A 262 10.85 0.56 12.43
C LEU A 262 12.23 1.17 12.66
N THR A 263 13.20 0.95 11.77
CA THR A 263 14.47 1.70 11.80
C THR A 263 14.39 2.86 10.81
N HIS A 264 14.84 4.05 11.24
CA HIS A 264 14.75 5.26 10.42
C HIS A 264 15.99 6.15 10.60
N TRP A 265 16.33 6.93 9.57
CA TRP A 265 17.34 7.96 9.67
C TRP A 265 16.79 9.18 10.39
N GLN A 266 17.52 9.70 11.38
CA GLN A 266 17.03 10.81 12.21
C GLN A 266 16.86 12.11 11.38
N THR A 267 17.79 12.43 10.50
CA THR A 267 17.67 13.57 9.58
C THR A 267 16.46 13.44 8.66
N GLU A 268 16.26 12.30 8.00
CA GLU A 268 15.09 12.08 7.13
C GLU A 268 13.78 12.11 7.93
N TRP A 269 13.77 11.55 9.15
CA TRP A 269 12.61 11.60 10.04
C TRP A 269 12.16 13.04 10.32
N ALA A 270 13.13 13.94 10.57
CA ALA A 270 12.85 15.35 10.78
C ALA A 270 12.36 16.03 9.48
N LEU A 271 13.02 15.77 8.35
CA LEU A 271 12.66 16.36 7.05
C LEU A 271 11.28 15.91 6.55
N GLU A 272 10.93 14.64 6.71
CA GLU A 272 9.62 14.11 6.33
C GLU A 272 8.50 14.69 7.19
N SER A 273 8.77 14.92 8.48
CA SER A 273 7.82 15.58 9.39
C SER A 273 7.52 17.01 8.97
N GLU A 274 8.47 17.70 8.33
CA GLU A 274 8.32 19.08 7.85
C GLU A 274 7.72 19.18 6.44
N ARG A 275 8.04 18.23 5.53
CA ARG A 275 7.63 18.28 4.12
C ARG A 275 6.20 17.81 3.88
N GLY A 276 5.66 16.94 4.75
CA GLY A 276 4.40 16.24 4.51
C GLY A 276 4.46 15.31 3.28
N GLY A 277 3.44 14.44 3.10
CA GLY A 277 3.33 13.54 1.96
C GLY A 277 3.22 12.05 2.32
N ARG A 278 3.53 11.16 1.37
CA ARG A 278 3.49 9.70 1.54
C ARG A 278 4.78 9.18 2.18
N SER A 279 4.87 9.24 3.50
CA SER A 279 6.03 8.74 4.24
C SER A 279 5.67 8.08 5.57
N VAL A 280 6.65 7.43 6.21
CA VAL A 280 6.47 6.80 7.53
C VAL A 280 6.23 7.86 8.60
N ALA A 281 6.89 9.02 8.51
CA ALA A 281 6.65 10.12 9.44
C ALA A 281 5.21 10.65 9.37
N ALA A 282 4.70 10.87 8.16
CA ALA A 282 3.31 11.30 7.96
C ALA A 282 2.32 10.24 8.51
N MET A 283 2.58 8.97 8.25
CA MET A 283 1.78 7.84 8.77
C MET A 283 1.73 7.82 10.30
N ILE A 284 2.87 7.91 10.99
CA ILE A 284 2.91 7.89 12.46
C ILE A 284 2.29 9.16 13.05
N HIS A 285 2.54 10.32 12.45
CA HIS A 285 1.92 11.57 12.87
C HIS A 285 0.39 11.45 12.82
N HIS A 286 -0.15 10.95 11.71
CA HIS A 286 -1.57 10.69 11.54
C HIS A 286 -2.11 9.67 12.55
N ALA A 287 -1.40 8.56 12.74
CA ALA A 287 -1.80 7.52 13.69
C ALA A 287 -1.90 8.05 15.14
N ARG A 288 -1.09 9.06 15.50
CA ARG A 288 -1.08 9.65 16.85
C ARG A 288 -2.02 10.85 17.02
N HIS A 289 -2.10 11.69 16.01
CA HIS A 289 -2.68 13.04 16.12
C HIS A 289 -3.86 13.28 15.17
N GLY A 290 -4.03 12.43 14.16
CA GLY A 290 -5.17 12.50 13.26
C GLY A 290 -6.47 12.16 13.96
N GLY A 291 -7.56 12.72 13.46
CA GLY A 291 -8.91 12.37 13.92
C GLY A 291 -9.30 10.94 13.53
N THR A 292 -10.20 10.32 14.29
CA THR A 292 -10.79 9.01 13.93
C THR A 292 -11.59 9.05 12.63
N ASP A 293 -11.97 10.25 12.18
CA ASP A 293 -12.71 10.50 10.94
C ASP A 293 -11.80 11.03 9.82
N GLU A 294 -10.52 11.26 10.10
CA GLU A 294 -9.53 11.72 9.12
C GLU A 294 -8.84 10.52 8.44
N PRO A 295 -8.88 10.44 7.09
CA PRO A 295 -8.23 9.35 6.37
C PRO A 295 -6.70 9.52 6.41
N GLY A 296 -6.00 8.46 6.79
CA GLY A 296 -4.54 8.41 6.81
C GLY A 296 -3.87 8.62 5.47
N PRO A 297 -2.61 9.10 5.47
CA PRO A 297 -1.96 9.65 4.28
C PRO A 297 -1.63 8.62 3.20
N ILE A 298 -1.63 7.32 3.51
CA ILE A 298 -1.18 6.27 2.58
C ILE A 298 -2.36 5.45 2.09
N SER A 299 -3.07 4.86 3.04
CA SER A 299 -4.15 3.91 2.80
C SER A 299 -5.49 4.55 3.19
N GLY A 300 -5.52 5.58 4.03
CA GLY A 300 -6.79 6.15 4.49
C GLY A 300 -7.34 5.49 5.75
N VAL A 301 -6.51 4.79 6.54
CA VAL A 301 -6.94 4.29 7.87
C VAL A 301 -7.23 5.47 8.81
N PRO A 302 -8.18 5.34 9.76
CA PRO A 302 -8.44 6.35 10.79
C PRO A 302 -7.17 6.80 11.54
N GLY A 303 -7.11 8.05 11.97
CA GLY A 303 -6.07 8.56 12.85
C GLY A 303 -6.35 8.27 14.33
N GLY A 304 -5.41 8.64 15.19
CA GLY A 304 -5.62 8.67 16.65
C GLY A 304 -5.65 7.32 17.36
N TYR A 305 -5.44 6.19 16.67
CA TYR A 305 -5.38 4.86 17.29
C TYR A 305 -4.07 4.60 18.05
N LEU A 306 -3.03 5.40 17.82
CA LEU A 306 -1.70 5.20 18.36
C LEU A 306 -1.41 6.12 19.55
N ASN A 307 -1.62 5.62 20.77
CA ASN A 307 -1.35 6.35 22.01
C ASN A 307 0.06 6.06 22.59
N SER A 308 0.42 6.74 23.68
CA SER A 308 1.71 6.59 24.37
C SER A 308 1.95 5.21 24.99
N GLY A 309 0.91 4.42 25.22
CA GLY A 309 1.04 3.03 25.66
C GLY A 309 1.47 2.08 24.53
N HIS A 310 1.12 2.41 23.29
CA HIS A 310 1.39 1.59 22.12
C HIS A 310 2.61 2.03 21.31
N TYR A 311 2.94 3.32 21.33
CA TYR A 311 4.03 3.89 20.57
C TYR A 311 5.18 4.34 21.45
N ARG A 312 6.39 4.03 20.99
CA ARG A 312 7.61 4.57 21.57
C ARG A 312 8.56 5.02 20.47
N GLU A 313 9.01 6.25 20.58
CA GLU A 313 10.12 6.77 19.78
C GLU A 313 11.40 6.65 20.62
N MET A 314 12.43 6.05 20.03
CA MET A 314 13.74 5.97 20.63
C MET A 314 14.76 6.60 19.67
N ARG A 315 15.31 7.73 20.10
CA ARG A 315 16.42 8.38 19.39
C ARG A 315 17.72 7.83 19.94
N LEU A 316 18.46 7.08 19.11
CA LEU A 316 19.74 6.54 19.53
C LEU A 316 20.79 7.63 19.41
N ALA A 317 21.35 8.03 20.55
CA ALA A 317 22.57 8.82 20.56
C ALA A 317 23.78 7.98 20.11
N LYS A 318 24.87 8.66 19.79
CA LYS A 318 26.19 8.03 19.72
C LYS A 318 26.52 7.38 21.06
N LEU A 319 27.37 6.35 21.05
CA LEU A 319 27.75 5.64 22.28
C LEU A 319 28.79 6.46 23.06
N ASP A 320 28.54 6.62 24.36
CA ASP A 320 29.46 7.30 25.27
C ASP A 320 30.76 6.50 25.47
N ASP A 321 30.68 5.17 25.40
CA ASP A 321 31.83 4.28 25.59
C ASP A 321 31.83 3.09 24.62
N LEU A 322 32.84 3.09 23.74
CA LEU A 322 33.16 2.00 22.82
C LEU A 322 34.45 1.26 23.22
N THR A 323 35.04 1.59 24.38
CA THR A 323 36.29 1.00 24.89
C THR A 323 36.24 -0.53 24.96
N PRO A 324 35.17 -1.18 25.44
CA PRO A 324 35.12 -2.64 25.50
C PRO A 324 35.27 -3.29 24.12
N ALA A 325 34.67 -2.69 23.09
CA ALA A 325 34.72 -3.20 21.74
C ALA A 325 36.07 -2.93 21.06
N LEU A 326 36.65 -1.74 21.27
CA LEU A 326 37.99 -1.40 20.77
C LEU A 326 39.05 -2.34 21.38
N ARG A 327 39.05 -2.53 22.69
CA ARG A 327 40.04 -3.38 23.38
C ARG A 327 39.88 -4.87 23.07
N ALA A 328 38.65 -5.33 22.85
CA ALA A 328 38.44 -6.69 22.38
C ALA A 328 39.07 -6.91 20.99
N ALA A 329 39.03 -5.90 20.14
CA ALA A 329 39.55 -5.99 18.78
C ALA A 329 41.06 -5.70 18.67
N LEU A 330 41.60 -4.76 19.46
CA LEU A 330 42.98 -4.31 19.47
C LEU A 330 43.48 -4.25 20.93
N PRO A 331 43.79 -5.40 21.55
CA PRO A 331 44.09 -5.48 22.99
C PRO A 331 45.42 -4.82 23.40
N GLY A 332 46.29 -4.51 22.44
CA GLY A 332 47.62 -3.95 22.68
C GLY A 332 47.70 -2.43 22.74
N LEU A 333 46.60 -1.71 22.48
CA LEU A 333 46.60 -0.25 22.48
C LEU A 333 46.90 0.33 23.87
N THR A 334 47.62 1.45 23.89
CA THR A 334 47.83 2.21 25.13
C THR A 334 46.57 2.99 25.50
N ALA A 335 46.44 3.39 26.77
CA ALA A 335 45.29 4.19 27.23
C ALA A 335 45.16 5.54 26.49
N GLU A 336 46.28 6.13 26.06
CA GLU A 336 46.28 7.37 25.27
C GLU A 336 45.80 7.12 23.83
N GLN A 337 46.20 6.00 23.22
CA GLN A 337 45.74 5.59 21.89
C GLN A 337 44.24 5.25 21.88
N ASP A 338 43.77 4.53 22.91
CA ASP A 338 42.35 4.28 23.14
C ASP A 338 41.56 5.60 23.11
N ALA A 339 41.96 6.55 23.98
CA ALA A 339 41.28 7.83 24.12
C ALA A 339 41.28 8.65 22.83
N ALA A 340 42.40 8.65 22.10
CA ALA A 340 42.52 9.37 20.84
C ALA A 340 41.63 8.79 19.73
N ILE A 341 41.65 7.47 19.54
CA ILE A 341 40.83 6.79 18.51
C ILE A 341 39.34 6.95 18.84
N LEU A 342 38.95 6.72 20.10
CA LEU A 342 37.57 6.87 20.54
C LEU A 342 37.07 8.31 20.41
N GLY A 343 37.92 9.29 20.76
CA GLY A 343 37.62 10.71 20.59
C GLY A 343 37.40 11.09 19.12
N ALA A 344 38.12 10.47 18.19
CA ALA A 344 37.96 10.77 16.77
C ALA A 344 36.77 10.05 16.13
N VAL A 345 36.42 8.85 16.61
CA VAL A 345 35.23 8.10 16.20
C VAL A 345 33.92 8.75 16.68
N ASP A 346 34.00 9.50 17.77
CA ASP A 346 32.87 10.23 18.37
C ASP A 346 31.64 9.30 18.54
N GLY A 347 31.86 8.17 19.20
CA GLY A 347 30.81 7.22 19.59
C GLY A 347 30.06 6.52 18.46
N ASN A 348 30.56 6.54 17.21
CA ASN A 348 29.95 5.82 16.08
C ASN A 348 30.50 4.39 15.95
N PRO A 349 29.72 3.33 16.29
CA PRO A 349 30.23 1.95 16.31
C PRO A 349 30.66 1.46 14.92
N ARG A 350 29.90 1.82 13.89
CA ARG A 350 30.24 1.46 12.51
C ARG A 350 31.52 2.16 12.07
N PHE A 351 31.74 3.41 12.49
CA PHE A 351 32.97 4.09 12.18
C PHE A 351 34.18 3.41 12.84
N LEU A 352 34.05 3.05 14.11
CA LEU A 352 35.08 2.31 14.83
C LEU A 352 35.41 0.98 14.14
N GLU A 353 34.39 0.26 13.69
CA GLU A 353 34.54 -0.99 12.95
C GLU A 353 35.37 -0.79 11.68
N GLN A 354 35.11 0.27 10.91
CA GLN A 354 35.88 0.59 9.71
C GLN A 354 37.32 0.97 10.03
N ILE A 355 37.57 1.70 11.12
CA ILE A 355 38.94 2.04 11.56
C ILE A 355 39.69 0.79 12.03
N ILE A 356 39.08 -0.07 12.82
CA ILE A 356 39.69 -1.32 13.28
C ILE A 356 40.03 -2.21 12.09
N ALA A 357 39.10 -2.34 11.13
CA ALA A 357 39.33 -3.10 9.91
C ALA A 357 40.47 -2.50 9.07
N TYR A 358 40.56 -1.17 8.99
CA TYR A 358 41.68 -0.48 8.34
C TYR A 358 43.01 -0.77 9.05
N LEU A 359 43.07 -0.56 10.36
CA LEU A 359 44.29 -0.78 11.15
C LEU A 359 44.78 -2.22 11.02
N ARG A 360 43.90 -3.21 11.18
CA ARG A 360 44.25 -4.63 11.02
C ARG A 360 44.77 -4.98 9.62
N SER A 361 44.36 -4.24 8.60
CA SER A 361 44.86 -4.41 7.23
C SER A 361 46.25 -3.80 6.99
N GLU A 362 46.75 -2.98 7.92
CA GLU A 362 48.02 -2.26 7.82
C GLU A 362 48.93 -2.58 9.03
N PRO A 363 49.52 -3.80 9.13
CA PRO A 363 50.36 -4.19 10.26
C PRO A 363 51.50 -3.23 10.55
N ARG A 364 52.02 -2.51 9.55
CA ARG A 364 53.08 -1.49 9.68
C ARG A 364 52.77 -0.36 10.67
N LEU A 365 51.49 -0.16 10.99
CA LEU A 365 51.05 0.88 11.93
C LEU A 365 51.20 0.46 13.38
N PHE A 366 51.51 -0.81 13.64
CA PHE A 366 51.70 -1.38 14.97
C PHE A 366 53.18 -1.65 15.27
N ASP A 367 53.54 -1.58 16.54
CA ASP A 367 54.86 -1.99 17.03
C ASP A 367 55.16 -3.44 16.63
N ASP A 368 56.37 -3.67 16.13
CA ASP A 368 56.82 -4.96 15.59
C ASP A 368 55.90 -5.59 14.53
N PHE A 369 55.09 -4.77 13.84
CA PHE A 369 54.12 -5.23 12.83
C PHE A 369 53.05 -6.19 13.39
N ASP A 370 52.77 -6.12 14.70
CA ASP A 370 51.86 -7.03 15.40
C ASP A 370 50.57 -6.30 15.83
N PRO A 371 49.40 -6.59 15.23
CA PRO A 371 48.12 -5.99 15.61
C PRO A 371 47.67 -6.25 17.05
N ALA A 372 48.33 -7.15 17.78
CA ALA A 372 48.12 -7.37 19.21
C ALA A 372 48.94 -6.42 20.11
N ARG A 373 49.75 -5.52 19.54
CA ARG A 373 50.57 -4.52 20.24
C ARG A 373 50.05 -3.10 20.05
N ALA A 374 50.76 -2.12 20.61
CA ALA A 374 50.42 -0.70 20.49
C ALA A 374 50.62 -0.20 19.06
N LEU A 375 49.96 0.91 18.72
CA LEU A 375 50.29 1.64 17.49
C LEU A 375 51.63 2.36 17.63
N THR A 376 52.35 2.53 16.53
CA THR A 376 53.46 3.49 16.47
C THR A 376 52.91 4.92 16.51
N ASP A 377 53.73 5.92 16.82
CA ASP A 377 53.32 7.34 16.79
C ASP A 377 52.78 7.75 15.41
N ASP A 378 53.46 7.32 14.34
CA ASP A 378 53.01 7.51 12.95
C ASP A 378 51.70 6.75 12.67
N GLY A 379 51.56 5.55 13.23
CA GLY A 379 50.36 4.73 13.13
C GLY A 379 49.13 5.39 13.74
N LEU A 380 49.29 5.97 14.94
CA LEU A 380 48.23 6.73 15.61
C LEU A 380 47.89 8.00 14.81
N ALA A 381 48.88 8.77 14.36
CA ALA A 381 48.65 9.98 13.57
C ALA A 381 47.90 9.66 12.26
N GLU A 382 48.27 8.56 11.58
CA GLU A 382 47.58 8.11 10.37
C GLU A 382 46.13 7.69 10.68
N ALA A 383 45.89 6.95 11.76
CA ALA A 383 44.54 6.57 12.20
C ALA A 383 43.64 7.79 12.44
N LEU A 384 44.16 8.79 13.16
CA LEU A 384 43.43 10.02 13.52
C LEU A 384 43.14 10.93 12.32
N SER A 385 44.04 10.95 11.33
CA SER A 385 43.84 11.73 10.10
C SER A 385 42.66 11.20 9.27
N ARG A 386 42.49 9.88 9.23
CA ARG A 386 41.45 9.23 8.42
C ARG A 386 40.12 9.11 9.17
N SER A 387 40.16 9.10 10.50
CA SER A 387 38.98 9.02 11.37
C SER A 387 38.09 10.27 11.40
N GLN A 388 38.25 11.24 10.50
CA GLN A 388 37.33 12.39 10.40
C GLN A 388 36.17 12.15 9.42
N ARG A 389 36.28 11.17 8.50
CA ARG A 389 35.25 10.87 7.49
C ARG A 389 35.17 9.36 7.19
N VAL A 390 34.12 8.67 7.65
CA VAL A 390 33.88 7.23 7.43
C VAL A 390 34.02 6.83 5.96
N HIS A 391 33.48 7.65 5.05
CA HIS A 391 33.57 7.41 3.61
C HIS A 391 35.02 7.46 3.10
N GLU A 392 35.87 8.34 3.64
CA GLU A 392 37.29 8.40 3.29
C GLU A 392 38.05 7.19 3.83
N VAL A 393 37.70 6.69 5.03
CA VAL A 393 38.28 5.43 5.55
C VAL A 393 37.94 4.26 4.65
N VAL A 394 36.67 4.12 4.25
CA VAL A 394 36.22 3.03 3.37
C VAL A 394 36.83 3.13 1.99
N LEU A 395 36.86 4.33 1.40
CA LEU A 395 37.54 4.55 0.13
C LEU A 395 39.03 4.25 0.24
N ALA A 396 39.67 4.62 1.34
CA ALA A 396 41.09 4.39 1.55
C ALA A 396 41.41 2.91 1.83
N ARG A 397 40.51 2.14 2.44
CA ARG A 397 40.58 0.67 2.52
C ARG A 397 40.53 0.06 1.12
N LEU A 398 39.61 0.52 0.27
CA LEU A 398 39.50 0.07 -1.12
C LEU A 398 40.73 0.44 -1.96
N THR A 399 41.33 1.61 -1.72
CA THR A 399 42.53 2.09 -2.46
C THR A 399 43.85 1.74 -1.78
N ALA A 400 43.86 0.91 -0.73
CA ALA A 400 45.09 0.60 -0.02
C ALA A 400 46.08 -0.15 -0.95
N PRO A 401 47.41 0.04 -0.77
CA PRO A 401 48.41 -0.56 -1.65
C PRO A 401 48.36 -2.10 -1.72
N HIS A 402 47.90 -2.74 -0.64
CA HIS A 402 47.78 -4.19 -0.53
C HIS A 402 46.52 -4.76 -1.22
N VAL A 403 45.56 -3.90 -1.58
CA VAL A 403 44.42 -4.30 -2.40
C VAL A 403 44.88 -4.33 -3.86
N ALA A 404 44.79 -5.51 -4.49
CA ALA A 404 45.14 -5.68 -5.89
C ALA A 404 44.25 -4.80 -6.80
N SER A 405 44.80 -4.32 -7.92
CA SER A 405 44.08 -3.51 -8.92
C SER A 405 42.81 -4.19 -9.41
N GLU A 406 42.90 -5.50 -9.63
CA GLU A 406 41.86 -6.37 -10.14
C GLU A 406 40.69 -6.44 -9.15
N VAL A 407 40.96 -6.44 -7.83
CA VAL A 407 39.90 -6.42 -6.80
C VAL A 407 39.16 -5.07 -6.81
N ARG A 408 39.89 -3.96 -6.98
CA ARG A 408 39.30 -2.63 -7.11
C ARG A 408 38.43 -2.50 -8.36
N GLU A 409 38.92 -3.02 -9.48
CA GLU A 409 38.23 -3.06 -10.76
C GLU A 409 36.96 -3.90 -10.68
N ALA A 410 37.04 -5.08 -10.05
CA ALA A 410 35.89 -5.96 -9.83
C ALA A 410 34.79 -5.29 -8.98
N LEU A 411 35.17 -4.68 -7.85
CA LEU A 411 34.23 -3.97 -6.96
C LEU A 411 33.62 -2.75 -7.65
N ALA A 412 34.40 -2.01 -8.43
CA ALA A 412 33.93 -0.87 -9.20
C ALA A 412 32.90 -1.29 -10.26
N LEU A 413 33.12 -2.41 -10.97
CA LEU A 413 32.14 -2.96 -11.91
C LEU A 413 30.88 -3.49 -11.21
N ALA A 414 31.05 -4.20 -10.10
CA ALA A 414 29.96 -4.70 -9.27
C ALA A 414 29.01 -3.59 -8.80
N SER A 415 29.56 -2.40 -8.50
CA SER A 415 28.78 -1.25 -8.01
C SER A 415 27.66 -0.79 -8.95
N VAL A 416 27.77 -1.06 -10.26
CA VAL A 416 26.76 -0.66 -11.25
C VAL A 416 25.55 -1.60 -11.23
N GLN A 417 25.73 -2.84 -10.76
CA GLN A 417 24.63 -3.81 -10.59
C GLN A 417 23.77 -3.52 -9.36
N GLY A 418 24.25 -2.69 -8.41
CA GLY A 418 23.56 -2.35 -7.17
C GLY A 418 23.93 -3.25 -6.00
N MET A 419 23.03 -3.40 -5.01
CA MET A 419 23.31 -4.16 -3.79
C MET A 419 23.48 -5.66 -4.03
N ARG A 420 22.73 -6.25 -4.98
CA ARG A 420 22.91 -7.61 -5.46
C ARG A 420 23.83 -7.60 -6.68
N VAL A 421 24.77 -8.53 -6.71
CA VAL A 421 25.86 -8.60 -7.69
C VAL A 421 25.98 -10.03 -8.20
N LEU A 422 26.05 -10.18 -9.52
CA LEU A 422 26.35 -11.45 -10.17
C LEU A 422 27.82 -11.50 -10.53
N ARG A 423 28.53 -12.50 -9.99
CA ARG A 423 29.97 -12.69 -10.21
C ARG A 423 30.29 -12.84 -11.69
N ASP A 424 29.56 -13.71 -12.37
CA ASP A 424 29.83 -14.05 -13.77
C ASP A 424 29.56 -12.86 -14.71
N VAL A 425 28.64 -11.95 -14.33
CA VAL A 425 28.42 -10.68 -15.04
C VAL A 425 29.63 -9.75 -14.87
N VAL A 426 30.17 -9.63 -13.66
CA VAL A 426 31.39 -8.82 -13.40
C VAL A 426 32.57 -9.39 -14.15
N GLU A 427 32.72 -10.72 -14.18
CA GLU A 427 33.78 -11.40 -14.90
C GLU A 427 33.72 -11.11 -16.41
N ALA A 428 32.56 -11.31 -17.04
CA ALA A 428 32.38 -11.07 -18.47
C ALA A 428 32.56 -9.58 -18.84
N ALA A 429 32.03 -8.66 -18.03
CA ALA A 429 32.21 -7.22 -18.27
C ALA A 429 33.67 -6.78 -18.06
N GLY A 430 34.36 -7.36 -17.06
CA GLY A 430 35.79 -7.17 -16.83
C GLY A 430 36.63 -7.60 -18.02
N HIS A 431 36.37 -8.79 -18.56
CA HIS A 431 37.05 -9.30 -19.74
C HIS A 431 36.83 -8.37 -20.96
N SER A 432 35.61 -7.88 -21.15
CA SER A 432 35.27 -7.00 -22.27
C SER A 432 35.88 -5.60 -22.16
N LEU A 433 35.90 -5.00 -20.96
CA LEU A 433 36.31 -3.60 -20.77
C LEU A 433 37.79 -3.45 -20.42
N LEU A 434 38.35 -4.41 -19.68
CA LEU A 434 39.70 -4.35 -19.11
C LEU A 434 40.61 -5.48 -19.61
N GLY A 435 40.09 -6.44 -20.37
CA GLY A 435 40.87 -7.50 -21.03
C GLY A 435 41.30 -8.65 -20.13
N HIS A 436 40.70 -8.80 -18.94
CA HIS A 436 41.02 -9.87 -17.99
C HIS A 436 39.83 -10.19 -17.06
N ASP A 437 39.86 -11.38 -16.45
CA ASP A 437 38.74 -11.93 -15.68
C ASP A 437 38.72 -11.40 -14.23
N LEU A 438 37.53 -10.99 -13.79
CA LEU A 438 37.32 -10.33 -12.49
C LEU A 438 36.45 -11.12 -11.50
N GLY A 439 36.01 -12.34 -11.85
CA GLY A 439 35.18 -13.18 -10.98
C GLY A 439 35.88 -13.56 -9.68
N GLU A 440 37.09 -14.13 -9.77
CA GLU A 440 37.89 -14.49 -8.59
C GLU A 440 38.38 -13.25 -7.81
N PRO A 441 38.86 -12.17 -8.45
CA PRO A 441 39.11 -10.90 -7.76
C PRO A 441 37.90 -10.35 -6.98
N LEU A 442 36.68 -10.50 -7.50
CA LEU A 442 35.46 -10.09 -6.80
C LEU A 442 35.23 -10.91 -5.51
N MET A 443 35.46 -12.22 -5.56
CA MET A 443 35.34 -13.12 -4.40
C MET A 443 36.31 -12.75 -3.28
N ARG A 444 37.51 -12.26 -3.62
CA ARG A 444 38.47 -11.74 -2.63
C ARG A 444 37.95 -10.50 -1.89
N GLY A 445 36.94 -9.81 -2.44
CA GLY A 445 36.18 -8.77 -1.75
C GLY A 445 35.47 -9.27 -0.48
N GLN A 446 35.15 -10.57 -0.38
CA GLN A 446 34.60 -11.18 0.82
C GLN A 446 35.69 -11.46 1.86
N ASN A 447 36.76 -12.14 1.46
CA ASN A 447 37.89 -12.47 2.34
C ASN A 447 39.22 -12.03 1.70
N PRO A 448 40.03 -11.18 2.35
CA PRO A 448 39.93 -10.73 3.75
C PRO A 448 39.17 -9.41 3.95
N PHE A 449 38.57 -8.82 2.92
CA PHE A 449 38.14 -7.41 2.97
C PHE A 449 36.74 -7.17 3.58
N SER A 450 35.87 -8.20 3.65
CA SER A 450 34.50 -8.13 4.17
C SER A 450 33.59 -7.09 3.48
N ILE A 451 33.87 -6.79 2.20
CA ILE A 451 33.16 -5.80 1.38
C ILE A 451 31.96 -6.45 0.67
N MET A 452 32.12 -7.72 0.30
CA MET A 452 31.12 -8.53 -0.37
C MET A 452 30.74 -9.74 0.49
N ALA A 453 29.51 -10.23 0.35
CA ALA A 453 29.07 -11.50 0.89
C ALA A 453 28.55 -12.36 -0.27
N PHE A 454 29.07 -13.58 -0.36
CA PHE A 454 28.57 -14.63 -1.24
C PHE A 454 28.14 -15.81 -0.38
N GLU A 455 27.00 -16.42 -0.73
CA GLU A 455 26.56 -17.67 -0.11
C GLU A 455 27.41 -18.82 -0.68
N ASP A 456 28.15 -19.54 0.17
CA ASP A 456 28.95 -20.74 -0.16
C ASP A 456 29.77 -20.70 -1.48
N GLY A 457 30.29 -19.54 -1.87
CA GLY A 457 31.05 -19.38 -3.13
C GLY A 457 30.18 -19.31 -4.41
N GLY A 458 28.87 -19.09 -4.25
CA GLY A 458 27.86 -19.03 -5.29
C GLY A 458 28.01 -17.86 -6.27
N ALA A 459 27.27 -17.93 -7.37
CA ALA A 459 27.30 -16.95 -8.46
C ALA A 459 26.66 -15.60 -8.11
N VAL A 460 25.82 -15.56 -7.07
CA VAL A 460 25.12 -14.37 -6.58
C VAL A 460 25.75 -13.93 -5.26
N GLY A 461 26.11 -12.66 -5.18
CA GLY A 461 26.59 -12.02 -3.97
C GLY A 461 25.90 -10.69 -3.71
N SER A 462 26.28 -10.04 -2.62
CA SER A 462 25.83 -8.70 -2.29
C SER A 462 26.90 -7.87 -1.62
N PHE A 463 26.83 -6.55 -1.77
CA PHE A 463 27.62 -5.66 -0.93
C PHE A 463 27.17 -5.82 0.52
N THR A 464 28.11 -6.04 1.43
CA THR A 464 27.80 -6.19 2.87
C THR A 464 27.20 -4.93 3.47
N GLU A 465 27.49 -3.78 2.83
CA GLU A 465 27.04 -2.46 3.20
C GLU A 465 26.88 -1.52 2.00
N ARG A 466 25.87 -0.65 2.06
CA ARG A 466 25.65 0.40 1.03
C ARG A 466 26.81 1.40 0.93
N LEU A 467 27.58 1.60 2.00
CA LEU A 467 28.75 2.48 1.98
C LEU A 467 29.86 1.92 1.08
N PHE A 468 30.01 0.60 1.02
CA PHE A 468 30.94 -0.05 0.10
C PHE A 468 30.49 0.10 -1.36
N LEU A 469 29.18 -0.04 -1.62
CA LEU A 469 28.59 0.23 -2.94
C LEU A 469 28.89 1.67 -3.39
N GLN A 470 28.69 2.65 -2.52
CA GLN A 470 28.97 4.07 -2.80
C GLN A 470 30.45 4.32 -3.05
N ALA A 471 31.33 3.81 -2.19
CA ALA A 471 32.77 3.99 -2.33
C ALA A 471 33.31 3.29 -3.60
N ALA A 472 32.80 2.11 -3.94
CA ALA A 472 33.12 1.41 -5.18
C ALA A 472 32.63 2.18 -6.43
N SER A 473 31.43 2.78 -6.37
CA SER A 473 30.90 3.63 -7.44
C SER A 473 31.73 4.90 -7.63
N GLN A 474 32.21 5.51 -6.55
CA GLN A 474 33.16 6.62 -6.63
C GLN A 474 34.51 6.19 -7.20
N LEU A 475 35.04 5.04 -6.76
CA LEU A 475 36.29 4.47 -7.24
C LEU A 475 36.27 4.23 -8.76
N ARG A 476 35.15 3.74 -9.28
CA ARG A 476 34.92 3.48 -10.72
C ARG A 476 35.28 4.69 -11.60
N ARG A 477 34.91 5.90 -11.17
CA ARG A 477 35.16 7.14 -11.93
C ARG A 477 36.65 7.42 -12.15
N ASN A 478 37.51 6.83 -11.31
CA ASN A 478 38.96 7.02 -11.35
C ASN A 478 39.71 5.84 -11.99
N ILE A 479 39.00 4.79 -12.43
CA ILE A 479 39.61 3.62 -13.09
C ILE A 479 39.56 3.80 -14.61
N LYS A 480 40.73 3.69 -15.25
CA LYS A 480 40.85 3.73 -16.70
C LYS A 480 40.07 2.55 -17.31
N GLY A 481 39.18 2.82 -18.27
CA GLY A 481 38.29 1.82 -18.86
C GLY A 481 36.92 1.68 -18.20
N LEU A 482 36.72 2.18 -16.97
CA LEU A 482 35.42 2.10 -16.26
C LEU A 482 34.73 3.46 -16.01
N HIS A 483 35.40 4.57 -16.33
CA HIS A 483 34.88 5.93 -16.11
C HIS A 483 33.67 6.28 -16.97
N ASP A 484 33.54 5.68 -18.16
CA ASP A 484 32.37 5.86 -19.04
C ASP A 484 31.23 4.93 -18.59
N GLU A 485 30.20 5.52 -18.00
CA GLU A 485 29.04 4.79 -17.50
C GLU A 485 28.21 4.13 -18.60
N ALA A 486 28.10 4.75 -19.78
CA ALA A 486 27.35 4.17 -20.88
C ALA A 486 28.02 2.91 -21.41
N ALA A 487 29.36 2.94 -21.57
CA ALA A 487 30.14 1.78 -21.97
C ALA A 487 30.07 0.65 -20.93
N VAL A 488 30.14 0.98 -19.63
CA VAL A 488 30.02 -0.01 -18.55
C VAL A 488 28.64 -0.65 -18.53
N LYS A 489 27.57 0.14 -18.59
CA LYS A 489 26.19 -0.37 -18.67
C LYS A 489 26.02 -1.27 -19.90
N ALA A 490 26.55 -0.88 -21.06
CA ALA A 490 26.47 -1.69 -22.28
C ALA A 490 27.16 -3.06 -22.12
N ALA A 491 28.36 -3.11 -21.54
CA ALA A 491 29.07 -4.37 -21.29
C ALA A 491 28.31 -5.28 -20.29
N LEU A 492 27.78 -4.70 -19.21
CA LEU A 492 26.97 -5.43 -18.24
C LEU A 492 25.68 -5.97 -18.85
N ARG A 493 24.98 -5.17 -19.67
CA ARG A 493 23.78 -5.59 -20.40
C ARG A 493 24.08 -6.77 -21.32
N LEU A 494 25.21 -6.76 -22.02
CA LEU A 494 25.63 -7.86 -22.89
C LEU A 494 25.93 -9.15 -22.10
N ALA A 495 26.61 -9.03 -20.96
CA ALA A 495 26.88 -10.17 -20.07
C ALA A 495 25.58 -10.75 -19.46
N LEU A 496 24.66 -9.89 -19.03
CA LEU A 496 23.35 -10.30 -18.52
C LEU A 496 22.51 -11.00 -19.59
N ALA A 497 22.50 -10.48 -20.82
CA ALA A 497 21.83 -11.15 -21.93
C ALA A 497 22.40 -12.56 -22.16
N ALA A 498 23.72 -12.73 -22.09
CA ALA A 498 24.36 -14.04 -22.23
C ALA A 498 23.93 -15.03 -21.13
N ILE A 499 23.91 -14.60 -19.86
CA ILE A 499 23.49 -15.43 -18.73
C ILE A 499 22.01 -15.81 -18.82
N LEU A 500 21.15 -14.86 -19.17
CA LEU A 500 19.72 -15.12 -19.30
C LEU A 500 19.41 -16.08 -20.45
N ARG A 501 20.18 -16.03 -21.56
CA ARG A 501 20.06 -16.97 -22.69
C ARG A 501 20.72 -18.33 -22.45
N ALA A 502 21.60 -18.47 -21.45
CA ALA A 502 22.35 -19.71 -21.21
C ALA A 502 21.47 -20.84 -20.63
N PRO A 503 21.41 -22.03 -21.23
CA PRO A 503 20.44 -23.08 -20.86
C PRO A 503 20.69 -23.77 -19.51
N VAL A 504 21.88 -23.64 -18.90
CA VAL A 504 22.33 -24.45 -17.74
C VAL A 504 22.49 -23.62 -16.45
N THR A 505 22.08 -22.36 -16.43
CA THR A 505 22.14 -21.52 -15.22
C THR A 505 21.05 -21.93 -14.23
N ASP A 506 21.37 -22.04 -12.95
CA ASP A 506 20.39 -22.30 -11.90
C ASP A 506 19.35 -21.17 -11.81
N THR A 507 18.16 -21.51 -11.30
CA THR A 507 17.00 -20.61 -11.29
C THR A 507 17.25 -19.34 -10.48
N GLU A 508 18.00 -19.41 -9.39
CA GLU A 508 18.28 -18.26 -8.52
C GLU A 508 19.22 -17.26 -9.20
N THR A 509 20.31 -17.74 -9.82
CA THR A 509 21.22 -16.90 -10.59
C THR A 509 20.51 -16.24 -11.78
N ARG A 510 19.62 -16.98 -12.44
CA ARG A 510 18.81 -16.46 -13.55
C ARG A 510 17.81 -15.38 -13.11
N ASP A 511 17.14 -15.59 -11.98
CA ASP A 511 16.23 -14.60 -11.40
C ASP A 511 16.99 -13.34 -10.94
N ALA A 512 18.13 -13.51 -10.28
CA ALA A 512 19.01 -12.40 -9.91
C ALA A 512 19.50 -11.63 -11.16
N ALA A 513 19.87 -12.33 -12.24
CA ALA A 513 20.23 -11.72 -13.52
C ALA A 513 19.08 -10.94 -14.14
N ALA A 514 17.86 -11.46 -14.06
CA ALA A 514 16.68 -10.76 -14.54
C ALA A 514 16.45 -9.44 -13.78
N LEU A 515 16.52 -9.49 -12.45
CA LEU A 515 16.35 -8.31 -11.60
C LEU A 515 17.44 -7.24 -11.83
N VAL A 516 18.70 -7.67 -11.98
CA VAL A 516 19.80 -6.75 -12.31
C VAL A 516 19.61 -6.16 -13.71
N ALA A 517 19.21 -6.96 -14.70
CA ALA A 517 18.96 -6.49 -16.06
C ALA A 517 17.83 -5.45 -16.12
N LEU A 518 16.70 -5.71 -15.44
CA LEU A 518 15.55 -4.80 -15.39
C LEU A 518 15.86 -3.43 -14.76
N ARG A 519 16.87 -3.36 -13.90
CA ARG A 519 17.35 -2.11 -13.30
C ARG A 519 18.32 -1.35 -14.19
N LEU A 520 19.06 -2.05 -15.05
CA LEU A 520 20.09 -1.45 -15.90
C LEU A 520 19.54 -0.91 -17.22
N VAL A 521 18.30 -1.24 -17.59
CA VAL A 521 17.66 -0.79 -18.82
C VAL A 521 16.96 0.55 -18.61
N ASP A 522 17.20 1.49 -19.53
CA ASP A 522 16.69 2.88 -19.43
C ASP A 522 15.44 3.10 -20.33
N GLY A 523 14.80 2.02 -20.80
CA GLY A 523 13.59 2.06 -21.64
C GLY A 523 13.82 2.38 -23.13
N GLY A 524 15.08 2.45 -23.57
CA GLY A 524 15.45 2.69 -24.97
C GLY A 524 15.10 1.52 -25.91
N ALA A 525 15.03 1.79 -27.22
CA ALA A 525 14.73 0.77 -28.24
C ALA A 525 15.72 -0.42 -28.22
N ASP A 526 17.00 -0.15 -27.96
CA ASP A 526 18.07 -1.15 -27.88
C ASP A 526 17.97 -2.04 -26.63
N ASP A 527 17.26 -1.58 -25.59
CA ASP A 527 17.11 -2.29 -24.32
C ASP A 527 15.89 -3.24 -24.30
N ARG A 528 15.04 -3.20 -25.34
CA ARG A 528 13.77 -3.94 -25.41
C ARG A 528 13.94 -5.45 -25.33
N GLY A 529 14.93 -6.00 -26.05
CA GLY A 529 15.21 -7.45 -26.04
C GLY A 529 15.69 -7.96 -24.68
N LEU A 530 16.58 -7.22 -24.02
CA LEU A 530 17.04 -7.56 -22.68
C LEU A 530 15.93 -7.38 -21.62
N THR A 531 15.14 -6.31 -21.72
CA THR A 531 13.98 -6.07 -20.84
C THR A 531 12.97 -7.20 -20.95
N ALA A 532 12.65 -7.60 -22.19
CA ALA A 532 11.78 -8.71 -22.51
C ALA A 532 12.30 -10.03 -21.91
N LEU A 533 13.55 -10.38 -22.20
CA LEU A 533 14.18 -11.61 -21.71
C LEU A 533 14.26 -11.65 -20.18
N ALA A 534 14.62 -10.54 -19.55
CA ALA A 534 14.67 -10.41 -18.10
C ALA A 534 13.28 -10.51 -17.46
N ALA A 535 12.28 -9.81 -18.02
CA ALA A 535 10.89 -9.91 -17.55
C ALA A 535 10.37 -11.35 -17.66
N ALA A 536 10.61 -12.06 -18.77
CA ALA A 536 10.26 -13.47 -18.85
C ALA A 536 11.00 -14.32 -17.85
N THR A 537 12.31 -14.14 -17.70
CA THR A 537 13.10 -14.98 -16.80
C THR A 537 12.64 -14.80 -15.35
N HIS A 538 12.30 -13.57 -14.95
CA HIS A 538 11.70 -13.30 -13.66
C HIS A 538 10.30 -13.92 -13.54
N MET A 539 9.47 -13.81 -14.58
CA MET A 539 8.15 -14.47 -14.62
C MET A 539 8.23 -16.00 -14.65
N LEU A 540 9.30 -16.59 -15.18
CA LEU A 540 9.56 -18.04 -15.18
C LEU A 540 9.97 -18.55 -13.79
N ALA A 541 10.52 -17.67 -12.94
CA ALA A 541 10.80 -17.96 -11.53
C ALA A 541 9.53 -17.86 -10.66
N LEU A 542 8.44 -17.28 -11.19
CA LEU A 542 7.09 -17.36 -10.63
C LEU A 542 6.41 -18.62 -11.21
N ASP A 543 5.71 -19.40 -10.39
CA ASP A 543 5.34 -20.81 -10.67
C ASP A 543 4.20 -20.98 -11.71
N GLU A 544 4.38 -20.45 -12.93
CA GLU A 544 3.38 -20.44 -14.02
C GLU A 544 3.35 -21.75 -14.85
N PRO A 545 2.23 -22.12 -15.51
CA PRO A 545 2.10 -23.36 -16.30
C PRO A 545 3.08 -23.47 -17.49
N GLU A 546 3.68 -24.65 -17.69
CA GLU A 546 4.72 -24.95 -18.72
C GLU A 546 4.38 -24.52 -20.18
N PRO A 547 3.13 -24.68 -20.67
CA PRO A 547 2.77 -24.19 -22.02
C PRO A 547 2.82 -22.66 -22.14
N MET A 548 2.48 -21.93 -21.08
CA MET A 548 2.55 -20.46 -21.00
C MET A 548 4.00 -20.00 -21.00
N ARG A 549 4.84 -20.71 -20.23
CA ARG A 549 6.30 -20.50 -20.15
C ARG A 549 6.99 -20.66 -21.49
N ALA A 550 6.65 -21.72 -22.24
CA ALA A 550 7.22 -21.99 -23.57
C ALA A 550 6.80 -20.93 -24.62
N ALA A 551 5.54 -20.51 -24.61
CA ALA A 551 5.01 -19.49 -25.51
C ALA A 551 5.61 -18.10 -25.27
N LEU A 552 5.74 -17.70 -24.00
CA LEU A 552 6.36 -16.43 -23.61
C LEU A 552 7.84 -16.38 -24.02
N ALA A 553 8.56 -17.48 -23.79
CA ALA A 553 9.98 -17.60 -24.16
C ALA A 553 10.19 -17.50 -25.69
N GLN A 554 9.34 -18.14 -26.50
CA GLN A 554 9.43 -18.07 -27.96
C GLN A 554 9.13 -16.67 -28.49
N PHE A 555 8.10 -16.00 -27.96
CA PHE A 555 7.75 -14.64 -28.38
C PHE A 555 8.87 -13.63 -28.09
N LEU A 556 9.47 -13.70 -26.89
CA LEU A 556 10.50 -12.74 -26.50
C LEU A 556 11.83 -13.01 -27.23
N ALA A 557 12.13 -14.27 -27.57
CA ALA A 557 13.24 -14.61 -28.46
C ALA A 557 13.06 -14.06 -29.88
N ALA A 558 11.81 -13.91 -30.34
CA ALA A 558 11.51 -13.35 -31.65
C ALA A 558 11.67 -11.82 -31.70
N LEU A 559 11.31 -11.12 -30.62
CA LEU A 559 11.54 -9.69 -30.47
C LEU A 559 13.04 -9.33 -30.46
N ASP A 560 13.85 -10.21 -29.87
CA ASP A 560 15.32 -10.09 -29.77
C ASP A 560 16.03 -10.21 -31.13
N GLY A 561 15.40 -10.88 -32.11
CA GLY A 561 15.92 -11.00 -33.47
C GLY A 561 15.71 -9.76 -34.36
N ALA A 562 15.00 -8.73 -33.87
CA ALA A 562 14.55 -7.54 -34.63
C ALA A 562 13.80 -7.86 -35.94
N ASP A 563 13.42 -9.13 -36.16
CA ASP A 563 12.60 -9.55 -37.27
C ASP A 563 11.15 -9.53 -36.80
N GLY A 564 10.50 -8.38 -36.98
CA GLY A 564 9.08 -8.23 -36.71
C GLY A 564 8.28 -9.37 -37.32
N ALA A 565 8.58 -9.77 -38.57
CA ALA A 565 7.85 -10.84 -39.24
C ALA A 565 8.02 -12.21 -38.55
N ALA A 566 9.19 -12.51 -37.98
CA ALA A 566 9.40 -13.71 -37.17
C ALA A 566 8.64 -13.64 -35.83
N ALA A 567 8.63 -12.49 -35.16
CA ALA A 567 7.82 -12.28 -33.96
C ALA A 567 6.33 -12.42 -34.23
N ASP A 568 5.87 -11.90 -35.36
CA ASP A 568 4.48 -11.99 -35.77
C ASP A 568 4.09 -13.42 -36.15
N ALA A 569 4.99 -14.20 -36.76
CA ALA A 569 4.79 -15.61 -37.06
C ALA A 569 4.73 -16.47 -35.78
N ILE A 570 5.62 -16.22 -34.82
CA ILE A 570 5.62 -16.93 -33.53
C ILE A 570 4.37 -16.58 -32.72
N ILE A 571 3.96 -15.31 -32.71
CA ILE A 571 2.70 -14.88 -32.09
C ILE A 571 1.50 -15.53 -32.76
N ALA A 572 1.52 -15.70 -34.10
CA ALA A 572 0.44 -16.34 -34.83
C ALA A 572 0.22 -17.79 -34.36
N ASP A 573 1.30 -18.51 -34.05
CA ASP A 573 1.28 -19.91 -33.61
C ASP A 573 0.90 -20.11 -32.13
N ILE A 574 1.04 -19.07 -31.29
CA ILE A 574 0.63 -19.14 -29.88
C ILE A 574 -0.90 -19.00 -29.77
N SER A 575 -1.53 -19.86 -28.97
CA SER A 575 -2.97 -19.79 -28.75
C SER A 575 -3.39 -18.43 -28.17
N HIS A 576 -4.49 -17.88 -28.69
CA HIS A 576 -5.06 -16.59 -28.27
C HIS A 576 -5.23 -16.50 -26.75
N ALA A 577 -5.73 -17.56 -26.11
CA ALA A 577 -5.96 -17.61 -24.67
C ALA A 577 -4.67 -17.50 -23.83
N ALA A 578 -3.58 -18.13 -24.27
CA ALA A 578 -2.29 -18.06 -23.56
C ALA A 578 -1.67 -16.66 -23.66
N LEU A 579 -1.66 -16.07 -24.86
CA LEU A 579 -1.13 -14.72 -25.05
C LEU A 579 -1.93 -13.68 -24.25
N LEU A 580 -3.26 -13.78 -24.22
CA LEU A 580 -4.09 -12.84 -23.47
C LEU A 580 -3.80 -12.93 -21.96
N GLY A 581 -3.63 -14.14 -21.43
CA GLY A 581 -3.26 -14.36 -20.03
C GLY A 581 -1.88 -13.79 -19.68
N ALA A 582 -0.89 -13.95 -20.55
CA ALA A 582 0.43 -13.36 -20.37
C ALA A 582 0.42 -11.83 -20.39
N ALA A 583 -0.36 -11.23 -21.29
CA ALA A 583 -0.47 -9.77 -21.39
C ALA A 583 -1.25 -9.18 -20.21
N ASP A 584 -2.26 -9.89 -19.72
CA ASP A 584 -2.93 -9.56 -18.46
C ASP A 584 -1.91 -9.62 -17.31
N ASN A 585 -1.13 -10.69 -17.15
CA ASN A 585 -0.09 -10.81 -16.13
C ASN A 585 0.96 -9.69 -16.20
N ALA A 586 1.43 -9.29 -17.38
CA ALA A 586 2.35 -8.16 -17.54
C ALA A 586 1.75 -6.83 -17.03
N ARG A 587 0.44 -6.62 -17.22
CA ARG A 587 -0.29 -5.49 -16.63
C ARG A 587 -0.36 -5.58 -15.10
N LEU A 588 -0.34 -6.79 -14.51
CA LEU A 588 -0.39 -6.99 -13.06
C LEU A 588 0.90 -6.56 -12.35
N PHE A 589 2.04 -6.62 -13.03
CA PHE A 589 3.35 -6.28 -12.48
C PHE A 589 3.81 -4.85 -12.81
N ASP A 590 2.88 -3.94 -13.12
CA ASP A 590 3.13 -2.56 -13.54
C ASP A 590 4.08 -2.44 -14.75
N ARG A 591 3.98 -3.41 -15.68
CA ARG A 591 4.73 -3.44 -16.94
C ARG A 591 3.81 -3.14 -18.11
N ALA A 592 3.07 -2.02 -18.02
CA ALA A 592 2.11 -1.60 -19.03
C ALA A 592 2.73 -1.40 -20.43
N ASP A 593 4.03 -1.09 -20.50
CA ASP A 593 4.80 -1.03 -21.75
C ASP A 593 4.97 -2.40 -22.42
N ALA A 594 5.15 -3.47 -21.63
CA ALA A 594 5.25 -4.82 -22.18
C ALA A 594 3.90 -5.24 -22.76
N ALA A 595 2.81 -5.08 -22.00
CA ALA A 595 1.45 -5.40 -22.46
C ALA A 595 1.05 -4.62 -23.73
N ALA A 596 1.48 -3.36 -23.84
CA ALA A 596 1.32 -2.54 -25.04
C ALA A 596 2.00 -3.17 -26.26
N VAL A 597 3.26 -3.61 -26.12
CA VAL A 597 4.04 -4.23 -27.21
C VAL A 597 3.43 -5.56 -27.64
N PHE A 598 3.00 -6.41 -26.70
CA PHE A 598 2.29 -7.65 -27.00
C PHE A 598 1.06 -7.40 -27.87
N ALA A 599 0.22 -6.44 -27.46
CA ALA A 599 -0.99 -6.12 -28.17
C ALA A 599 -0.71 -5.56 -29.58
N ASP A 600 0.27 -4.66 -29.71
CA ASP A 600 0.63 -4.06 -31.01
C ASP A 600 1.10 -5.11 -32.03
N HIS A 601 1.93 -6.06 -31.62
CA HIS A 601 2.39 -7.14 -32.50
C HIS A 601 1.27 -8.12 -32.88
N ARG A 602 0.44 -8.55 -31.92
CA ARG A 602 -0.68 -9.45 -32.22
C ARG A 602 -1.71 -8.79 -33.13
N ILE A 603 -2.02 -7.50 -32.93
CA ILE A 603 -2.85 -6.70 -33.84
C ILE A 603 -2.25 -6.70 -35.25
N ALA A 604 -0.94 -6.47 -35.36
CA ALA A 604 -0.24 -6.44 -36.66
C ALA A 604 -0.17 -7.81 -37.34
N ALA A 605 -0.04 -8.89 -36.58
CA ALA A 605 -0.06 -10.26 -37.10
C ALA A 605 -1.45 -10.61 -37.66
N ILE A 606 -2.51 -10.37 -36.88
CA ILE A 606 -3.89 -10.66 -37.30
C ILE A 606 -4.28 -9.84 -38.54
N ARG A 607 -3.91 -8.55 -38.60
CA ARG A 607 -4.21 -7.69 -39.77
C ARG A 607 -3.53 -8.15 -41.06
N ARG A 608 -2.36 -8.81 -40.97
CA ARG A 608 -1.65 -9.34 -42.14
C ARG A 608 -2.27 -10.61 -42.71
N ASP A 609 -2.74 -11.48 -41.84
CA ASP A 609 -3.26 -12.79 -42.23
C ASP A 609 -4.64 -12.71 -42.92
N ARG A 610 -5.30 -11.54 -42.88
CA ARG A 610 -6.62 -11.27 -43.49
C ARG A 610 -7.64 -12.38 -43.21
N GLY A 611 -7.62 -12.92 -42.01
CA GLY A 611 -8.44 -14.07 -41.62
C GLY A 611 -9.95 -13.78 -41.65
N GLY A 612 -10.72 -14.86 -41.72
CA GLY A 612 -12.19 -14.84 -41.63
C GLY A 612 -12.71 -14.38 -40.26
N PRO A 613 -14.03 -14.39 -40.01
CA PRO A 613 -14.67 -13.84 -38.81
C PRO A 613 -14.05 -14.16 -37.43
N ALA A 614 -13.44 -15.33 -37.25
CA ALA A 614 -12.76 -15.68 -36.00
C ALA A 614 -11.56 -14.77 -35.70
N SER A 615 -10.82 -14.34 -36.72
CA SER A 615 -9.70 -13.41 -36.54
C SER A 615 -10.16 -11.98 -36.21
N GLN A 616 -11.39 -11.62 -36.57
CA GLN A 616 -11.97 -10.31 -36.22
C GLN A 616 -12.33 -10.22 -34.73
N SER A 617 -12.85 -11.31 -34.14
CA SER A 617 -13.08 -11.38 -32.69
C SER A 617 -11.76 -11.32 -31.91
N ASP A 618 -10.74 -12.04 -32.36
CA ASP A 618 -9.40 -11.99 -31.75
C ASP A 618 -8.79 -10.60 -31.85
N LEU A 619 -8.86 -9.97 -33.04
CA LEU A 619 -8.40 -8.60 -33.25
C LEU A 619 -9.08 -7.63 -32.27
N ALA A 620 -10.38 -7.79 -32.07
CA ALA A 620 -11.16 -6.96 -31.17
C ALA A 620 -10.73 -7.09 -29.70
N ASP A 621 -10.42 -8.31 -29.24
CA ASP A 621 -9.88 -8.54 -27.88
C ASP A 621 -8.56 -7.79 -27.65
N TRP A 622 -7.63 -7.85 -28.61
CA TRP A 622 -6.33 -7.18 -28.51
C TRP A 622 -6.42 -5.67 -28.63
N LEU A 623 -7.33 -5.16 -29.48
CA LEU A 623 -7.64 -3.74 -29.54
C LEU A 623 -8.26 -3.23 -28.24
N ALA A 624 -9.13 -4.02 -27.60
CA ALA A 624 -9.70 -3.68 -26.31
C ALA A 624 -8.65 -3.65 -25.19
N LEU A 625 -7.73 -4.62 -25.16
CA LEU A 625 -6.60 -4.62 -24.23
C LEU A 625 -5.70 -3.39 -24.43
N ARG A 626 -5.35 -3.09 -25.69
CA ARG A 626 -4.52 -1.92 -26.02
C ARG A 626 -5.20 -0.60 -25.61
N GLY A 627 -6.51 -0.50 -25.83
CA GLY A 627 -7.30 0.64 -25.39
C GLY A 627 -7.28 0.81 -23.87
N ALA A 628 -7.43 -0.29 -23.11
CA ALA A 628 -7.33 -0.26 -21.65
C ALA A 628 -5.94 0.16 -21.15
N VAL A 629 -4.87 -0.25 -21.84
CA VAL A 629 -3.49 0.18 -21.54
C VAL A 629 -3.31 1.68 -21.79
N HIS A 630 -3.81 2.22 -22.91
CA HIS A 630 -3.80 3.67 -23.16
C HIS A 630 -4.56 4.45 -22.08
N GLY A 631 -5.73 3.96 -21.64
CA GLY A 631 -6.49 4.57 -20.55
C GLY A 631 -5.71 4.60 -19.23
N ALA A 632 -4.96 3.55 -18.91
CA ALA A 632 -4.10 3.50 -17.73
C ALA A 632 -2.95 4.54 -17.79
N PHE A 633 -2.45 4.85 -18.98
CA PHE A 633 -1.44 5.90 -19.20
C PHE A 633 -2.04 7.32 -19.34
N GLY A 634 -3.35 7.49 -19.16
CA GLY A 634 -4.04 8.77 -19.34
C GLY A 634 -4.17 9.23 -20.79
N GLN A 635 -3.94 8.32 -21.75
CA GLN A 635 -4.04 8.55 -23.20
C GLN A 635 -5.48 8.25 -23.67
N PHE A 636 -6.43 9.06 -23.21
CA PHE A 636 -7.87 8.77 -23.38
C PHE A 636 -8.36 8.83 -24.83
N GLU A 637 -7.76 9.66 -25.68
CA GLU A 637 -8.11 9.73 -27.10
C GLU A 637 -7.67 8.46 -27.83
N GLU A 638 -6.44 8.00 -27.59
CA GLU A 638 -5.91 6.75 -28.12
C GLU A 638 -6.67 5.53 -27.57
N ALA A 639 -7.04 5.55 -26.29
CA ALA A 639 -7.87 4.52 -25.67
C ALA A 639 -9.21 4.38 -26.39
N THR A 640 -9.90 5.50 -26.59
CA THR A 640 -11.20 5.55 -27.28
C THR A 640 -11.07 5.05 -28.72
N ALA A 641 -10.05 5.50 -29.46
CA ALA A 641 -9.84 5.07 -30.84
C ALA A 641 -9.64 3.55 -30.97
N ARG A 642 -8.91 2.92 -30.04
CA ARG A 642 -8.71 1.47 -30.04
C ARG A 642 -9.97 0.70 -29.65
N LEU A 643 -10.74 1.20 -28.69
CA LEU A 643 -12.00 0.57 -28.30
C LEU A 643 -13.07 0.70 -29.41
N ASP A 644 -13.09 1.80 -30.15
CA ASP A 644 -13.97 1.98 -31.30
C ASP A 644 -13.66 1.00 -32.42
N GLU A 645 -12.38 0.79 -32.67
CA GLU A 645 -11.93 -0.21 -33.62
C GLU A 645 -12.30 -1.62 -33.16
N ALA A 646 -12.18 -1.92 -31.86
CA ALA A 646 -12.62 -3.20 -31.29
C ALA A 646 -14.13 -3.42 -31.49
N VAL A 647 -14.96 -2.41 -31.26
CA VAL A 647 -16.42 -2.48 -31.52
C VAL A 647 -16.70 -2.80 -32.99
N ALA A 648 -16.00 -2.15 -33.91
CA ALA A 648 -16.15 -2.42 -35.34
C ALA A 648 -15.77 -3.87 -35.70
N CYS A 649 -14.65 -4.36 -35.19
CA CYS A 649 -14.17 -5.73 -35.41
C CYS A 649 -15.15 -6.76 -34.84
N TYR A 650 -15.68 -6.54 -33.63
CA TYR A 650 -16.69 -7.42 -33.05
C TYR A 650 -18.00 -7.45 -33.86
N ARG A 651 -18.47 -6.30 -34.36
CA ARG A 651 -19.65 -6.25 -35.22
C ARG A 651 -19.42 -7.00 -36.53
N ASP A 652 -18.26 -6.84 -37.14
CA ASP A 652 -17.89 -7.56 -38.35
C ASP A 652 -17.82 -9.08 -38.12
N ALA A 653 -17.24 -9.50 -37.00
CA ALA A 653 -17.21 -10.89 -36.57
C ALA A 653 -18.62 -11.47 -36.41
N LEU A 654 -19.55 -10.72 -35.80
CA LEU A 654 -20.94 -11.13 -35.62
C LEU A 654 -21.72 -11.23 -36.93
N VAL A 655 -21.43 -10.40 -37.92
CA VAL A 655 -22.07 -10.49 -39.26
C VAL A 655 -21.67 -11.78 -39.97
N HIS A 656 -20.40 -12.21 -39.82
CA HIS A 656 -19.84 -13.29 -40.64
C HIS A 656 -19.81 -14.65 -39.92
N ALA A 657 -19.53 -14.70 -38.61
CA ALA A 657 -19.69 -15.90 -37.78
C ALA A 657 -20.23 -15.52 -36.39
N PRO A 658 -21.56 -15.45 -36.25
CA PRO A 658 -22.23 -15.20 -34.99
C PRO A 658 -21.75 -16.19 -33.93
N SER A 659 -21.16 -15.68 -32.83
CA SER A 659 -20.71 -16.53 -31.73
C SER A 659 -21.00 -15.87 -30.40
N ARG A 660 -21.25 -16.70 -29.38
CA ARG A 660 -21.47 -16.23 -28.01
C ARG A 660 -20.26 -15.45 -27.47
N GLY A 661 -19.04 -15.85 -27.85
CA GLY A 661 -17.81 -15.14 -27.49
C GLY A 661 -17.78 -13.71 -28.03
N ALA A 662 -18.09 -13.52 -29.32
CA ALA A 662 -18.13 -12.20 -29.94
C ALA A 662 -19.25 -11.30 -29.36
N VAL A 663 -20.41 -11.88 -29.02
CA VAL A 663 -21.49 -11.14 -28.33
C VAL A 663 -21.03 -10.66 -26.95
N THR A 664 -20.41 -11.54 -26.16
CA THR A 664 -19.90 -11.19 -24.82
C THR A 664 -18.76 -10.15 -24.89
N GLY A 665 -17.86 -10.28 -25.86
CA GLY A 665 -16.78 -9.33 -26.10
C GLY A 665 -17.31 -7.94 -26.48
N LEU A 666 -18.24 -7.88 -27.43
CA LEU A 666 -18.90 -6.64 -27.83
C LEU A 666 -19.64 -5.99 -26.66
N HIS A 667 -20.38 -6.79 -25.88
CA HIS A 667 -21.09 -6.33 -24.69
C HIS A 667 -20.14 -5.64 -23.70
N ARG A 668 -18.96 -6.23 -23.45
CA ARG A 668 -17.93 -5.66 -22.57
C ARG A 668 -17.40 -4.32 -23.08
N VAL A 669 -17.00 -4.26 -24.35
CA VAL A 669 -16.41 -3.03 -24.92
C VAL A 669 -17.43 -1.89 -24.98
N LEU A 670 -18.67 -2.16 -25.36
CA LEU A 670 -19.75 -1.17 -25.37
C LEU A 670 -20.08 -0.65 -23.96
N THR A 671 -20.02 -1.52 -22.95
CA THR A 671 -20.23 -1.12 -21.55
C THR A 671 -19.12 -0.17 -21.08
N LEU A 672 -17.85 -0.51 -21.34
CA LEU A 672 -16.69 0.31 -20.97
C LEU A 672 -16.71 1.67 -21.68
N THR A 673 -16.88 1.65 -22.99
CA THR A 673 -16.91 2.89 -23.80
C THR A 673 -18.10 3.79 -23.44
N ALA A 674 -19.27 3.23 -23.12
CA ALA A 674 -20.40 4.03 -22.65
C ALA A 674 -20.10 4.75 -21.34
N GLN A 675 -19.38 4.11 -20.41
CA GLN A 675 -18.96 4.71 -19.14
C GLN A 675 -17.90 5.80 -19.35
N ASP A 676 -16.91 5.54 -20.21
CA ASP A 676 -15.85 6.50 -20.52
C ASP A 676 -16.39 7.73 -21.28
N ASP A 677 -17.26 7.53 -22.27
CA ASP A 677 -17.96 8.61 -22.98
C ASP A 677 -18.81 9.45 -22.01
N ASP A 678 -19.44 8.83 -21.00
CA ASP A 678 -20.20 9.54 -19.97
C ASP A 678 -19.35 10.38 -19.03
N ALA A 679 -18.21 9.81 -18.62
CA ALA A 679 -17.25 10.44 -17.73
C ALA A 679 -16.57 11.64 -18.41
N THR A 680 -16.20 11.50 -19.69
CA THR A 680 -15.55 12.55 -20.50
C THR A 680 -16.54 13.59 -21.06
N GLY A 681 -17.84 13.42 -20.83
CA GLY A 681 -18.88 14.38 -21.21
C GLY A 681 -19.47 14.19 -22.62
N HIS A 682 -19.04 13.16 -23.35
CA HIS A 682 -19.57 12.74 -24.65
C HIS A 682 -20.90 11.98 -24.53
N CYS A 683 -21.88 12.58 -23.85
CA CYS A 683 -23.13 11.94 -23.44
C CYS A 683 -23.93 11.30 -24.59
N ALA A 684 -23.92 11.92 -25.78
CA ALA A 684 -24.62 11.38 -26.95
C ALA A 684 -24.00 10.06 -27.43
N ARG A 685 -22.66 9.98 -27.48
CA ARG A 685 -21.96 8.74 -27.85
C ARG A 685 -22.25 7.63 -26.85
N ALA A 686 -22.23 7.95 -25.56
CA ALA A 686 -22.58 7.02 -24.50
C ALA A 686 -24.01 6.45 -24.65
N ASP A 687 -24.99 7.27 -25.06
CA ASP A 687 -26.35 6.79 -25.33
C ASP A 687 -26.39 5.89 -26.56
N ASP A 688 -25.70 6.26 -27.64
CA ASP A 688 -25.56 5.46 -28.85
C ASP A 688 -24.93 4.09 -28.57
N ARG A 689 -23.89 4.02 -27.72
CA ARG A 689 -23.26 2.75 -27.30
C ARG A 689 -24.25 1.81 -26.63
N ILE A 690 -25.12 2.37 -25.79
CA ILE A 690 -26.14 1.59 -25.09
C ILE A 690 -27.23 1.12 -26.06
N ASP A 691 -27.64 1.94 -27.04
CA ASP A 691 -28.58 1.48 -28.06
C ASP A 691 -28.01 0.32 -28.88
N ILE A 692 -26.75 0.44 -29.32
CA ILE A 692 -26.05 -0.64 -30.01
C ILE A 692 -25.98 -1.90 -29.13
N LEU A 693 -25.76 -1.74 -27.83
CA LEU A 693 -25.73 -2.85 -26.88
C LEU A 693 -27.09 -3.56 -26.79
N LEU A 694 -28.17 -2.80 -26.64
CA LEU A 694 -29.54 -3.32 -26.57
C LEU A 694 -29.96 -4.04 -27.86
N ASP A 695 -29.65 -3.46 -29.01
CA ASP A 695 -29.89 -4.06 -30.33
C ASP A 695 -29.09 -5.36 -30.49
N THR A 696 -27.84 -5.38 -30.04
CA THR A 696 -26.98 -6.58 -30.09
C THR A 696 -27.55 -7.70 -29.22
N ILE A 697 -28.05 -7.38 -28.02
CA ILE A 697 -28.67 -8.37 -27.11
C ILE A 697 -29.93 -8.96 -27.74
N ALA A 698 -30.81 -8.12 -28.30
CA ALA A 698 -32.04 -8.55 -28.97
C ALA A 698 -31.73 -9.45 -30.17
N TRP A 699 -30.80 -9.02 -31.03
CA TRP A 699 -30.34 -9.80 -32.17
C TRP A 699 -29.72 -11.14 -31.73
N ALA A 700 -28.87 -11.16 -30.70
CA ALA A 700 -28.23 -12.39 -30.22
C ALA A 700 -29.24 -13.40 -29.66
N GLN A 701 -30.35 -12.92 -29.09
CA GLN A 701 -31.47 -13.76 -28.69
C GLN A 701 -32.19 -14.36 -29.91
N GLU A 702 -32.48 -13.56 -30.94
CA GLU A 702 -33.11 -14.01 -32.18
C GLU A 702 -32.28 -15.07 -32.91
N GLN A 703 -30.95 -14.93 -32.86
CA GLN A 703 -30.00 -15.90 -33.42
C GLN A 703 -29.77 -17.13 -32.53
N GLY A 704 -30.40 -17.20 -31.34
CA GLY A 704 -30.23 -18.32 -30.40
C GLY A 704 -28.84 -18.41 -29.76
N LEU A 705 -28.03 -17.35 -29.82
CA LEU A 705 -26.71 -17.28 -29.17
C LEU A 705 -26.81 -17.01 -27.67
N LEU A 706 -27.86 -16.29 -27.29
CA LEU A 706 -28.28 -16.10 -25.91
C LEU A 706 -29.63 -16.80 -25.72
N SER A 707 -29.76 -17.55 -24.62
CA SER A 707 -31.07 -18.01 -24.19
C SER A 707 -31.96 -16.81 -23.85
N PRO A 708 -33.30 -16.96 -23.88
CA PRO A 708 -34.21 -15.89 -23.48
C PRO A 708 -33.91 -15.32 -22.09
N ASN A 709 -33.44 -16.16 -21.15
CA ASN A 709 -33.08 -15.72 -19.81
C ASN A 709 -31.79 -14.89 -19.77
N GLU A 710 -30.79 -15.26 -20.56
CA GLU A 710 -29.51 -14.54 -20.65
C GLU A 710 -29.66 -13.20 -21.36
N ALA A 711 -30.45 -13.16 -22.43
CA ALA A 711 -30.79 -11.93 -23.13
C ALA A 711 -31.59 -10.99 -22.23
N GLU A 712 -32.57 -11.51 -21.48
CA GLU A 712 -33.31 -10.75 -20.48
C GLU A 712 -32.37 -10.19 -19.39
N LYS A 713 -31.40 -10.99 -18.89
CA LYS A 713 -30.40 -10.55 -17.88
C LYS A 713 -29.50 -9.44 -18.42
N ALA A 714 -28.93 -9.62 -19.62
CA ALA A 714 -28.07 -8.62 -20.26
C ALA A 714 -28.82 -7.31 -20.55
N ARG A 715 -30.07 -7.41 -21.03
CA ARG A 715 -30.94 -6.25 -21.29
C ARG A 715 -31.23 -5.46 -20.02
N GLY A 716 -31.56 -6.15 -18.92
CA GLY A 716 -31.76 -5.53 -17.61
C GLY A 716 -30.52 -4.75 -17.13
N ALA A 717 -29.32 -5.31 -17.29
CA ALA A 717 -28.07 -4.65 -16.93
C ALA A 717 -27.79 -3.39 -17.77
N ALA A 718 -27.99 -3.47 -19.09
CA ALA A 718 -27.79 -2.33 -20.00
C ALA A 718 -28.78 -1.17 -19.71
N LEU A 719 -30.04 -1.49 -19.43
CA LEU A 719 -31.06 -0.49 -19.07
C LEU A 719 -30.79 0.14 -17.70
N SER A 720 -30.32 -0.64 -16.73
CA SER A 720 -29.89 -0.13 -15.42
C SER A 720 -28.72 0.85 -15.56
N LEU A 721 -27.71 0.50 -16.36
CA LEU A 721 -26.57 1.37 -16.68
C LEU A 721 -27.03 2.70 -17.31
N ARG A 722 -27.90 2.63 -18.33
CA ARG A 722 -28.50 3.81 -18.98
C ARG A 722 -29.19 4.73 -17.98
N GLY A 723 -30.05 4.15 -17.15
CA GLY A 723 -30.81 4.90 -16.15
C GLY A 723 -29.90 5.64 -15.16
N HIS A 724 -28.85 4.98 -14.66
CA HIS A 724 -27.89 5.59 -13.74
C HIS A 724 -27.07 6.71 -14.39
N MET A 725 -26.58 6.52 -15.62
CA MET A 725 -25.85 7.56 -16.35
C MET A 725 -26.71 8.80 -16.57
N LEU A 726 -27.96 8.62 -17.00
CA LEU A 726 -28.89 9.72 -17.19
C LEU A 726 -29.25 10.44 -15.88
N LEU A 727 -29.37 9.72 -14.76
CA LEU A 727 -29.53 10.31 -13.43
C LEU A 727 -28.32 11.17 -13.02
N GLN A 728 -27.11 10.67 -13.22
CA GLN A 728 -25.88 11.42 -12.93
C GLN A 728 -25.77 12.68 -13.79
N ARG A 729 -26.10 12.60 -15.09
CA ARG A 729 -26.16 13.77 -15.98
C ARG A 729 -27.16 14.81 -15.52
N ASN A 730 -28.34 14.39 -15.05
CA ASN A 730 -29.35 15.29 -14.51
C ASN A 730 -28.85 16.01 -13.25
N ALA A 731 -28.13 15.30 -12.37
CA ALA A 731 -27.49 15.87 -11.18
C ALA A 731 -26.30 16.80 -11.50
N ARG A 732 -25.51 16.51 -12.55
CA ARG A 732 -24.44 17.39 -13.06
C ARG A 732 -25.03 18.68 -13.66
N SER A 733 -26.10 18.55 -14.46
CA SER A 733 -26.79 19.68 -15.08
C SER A 733 -27.37 20.64 -14.03
N ALA A 734 -27.86 20.12 -12.89
CA ALA A 734 -28.35 20.96 -11.78
C ALA A 734 -27.25 21.87 -11.18
N ARG A 735 -25.99 21.44 -11.23
CA ARG A 735 -24.84 22.12 -10.61
C ARG A 735 -24.07 23.08 -11.52
N SER A 736 -24.28 23.03 -12.84
CA SER A 736 -23.60 23.95 -13.78
C SER A 736 -24.22 25.35 -13.81
N GLY A 737 -23.39 26.40 -13.82
CA GLY A 737 -23.79 27.83 -13.77
C GLY A 737 -24.39 28.44 -15.05
N GLY A 738 -24.95 27.63 -15.96
CA GLY A 738 -25.55 28.09 -17.22
C GLY A 738 -27.05 28.47 -17.13
N ASP A 739 -27.63 28.85 -18.28
CA ASP A 739 -29.04 29.28 -18.40
C ASP A 739 -30.01 28.28 -17.74
N ILE A 740 -30.71 28.75 -16.71
CA ILE A 740 -31.67 27.98 -15.90
C ILE A 740 -32.78 27.36 -16.78
N ARG A 741 -33.27 28.08 -17.79
CA ARG A 741 -34.38 27.59 -18.64
C ARG A 741 -33.94 26.46 -19.56
N ALA A 742 -32.73 26.56 -20.12
CA ALA A 742 -32.14 25.49 -20.92
C ALA A 742 -31.91 24.22 -20.08
N ARG A 743 -31.45 24.37 -18.83
CA ARG A 743 -31.26 23.26 -17.88
C ARG A 743 -32.57 22.56 -17.53
N MET A 744 -33.61 23.32 -17.19
CA MET A 744 -34.93 22.74 -16.85
C MET A 744 -35.54 21.98 -18.04
N ARG A 745 -35.40 22.49 -19.27
CA ARG A 745 -35.84 21.78 -20.49
C ARG A 745 -35.05 20.49 -20.72
N ALA A 746 -33.72 20.53 -20.57
CA ALA A 746 -32.88 19.33 -20.74
C ALA A 746 -33.20 18.25 -19.69
N GLN A 747 -33.46 18.64 -18.45
CA GLN A 747 -33.89 17.72 -17.39
C GLN A 747 -35.28 17.14 -17.65
N ALA A 748 -36.24 17.97 -18.08
CA ALA A 748 -37.58 17.54 -18.43
C ALA A 748 -37.58 16.53 -19.59
N ASN A 749 -36.72 16.73 -20.59
CA ASN A 749 -36.61 15.82 -21.74
C ASN A 749 -35.99 14.46 -21.38
N ARG A 750 -35.07 14.40 -20.40
CA ARG A 750 -34.41 13.14 -19.99
C ARG A 750 -35.23 12.31 -19.02
N ARG A 751 -36.14 12.94 -18.26
CA ARG A 751 -36.89 12.26 -17.19
C ARG A 751 -37.71 11.05 -17.70
N PRO A 752 -38.46 11.12 -18.82
CA PRO A 752 -39.19 9.96 -19.33
C PRO A 752 -38.28 8.78 -19.70
N LEU A 753 -37.09 9.06 -20.24
CA LEU A 753 -36.13 8.02 -20.63
C LEU A 753 -35.48 7.34 -19.42
N ILE A 754 -35.18 8.11 -18.37
CA ILE A 754 -34.73 7.59 -17.07
C ILE A 754 -35.77 6.64 -16.50
N ASP A 755 -37.03 7.12 -16.44
CA ASP A 755 -38.11 6.37 -15.81
C ASP A 755 -38.40 5.08 -16.60
N ALA A 756 -38.49 5.16 -17.94
CA ALA A 756 -38.67 3.98 -18.78
C ALA A 756 -37.55 2.94 -18.64
N SER A 757 -36.28 3.38 -18.63
CA SER A 757 -35.13 2.46 -18.54
C SER A 757 -35.08 1.73 -17.20
N LEU A 758 -35.28 2.47 -16.09
CA LEU A 758 -35.18 1.90 -14.75
C LEU A 758 -36.41 1.06 -14.40
N ASP A 759 -37.62 1.45 -14.81
CA ASP A 759 -38.85 0.70 -14.56
C ASP A 759 -38.82 -0.64 -15.33
N GLU A 760 -38.29 -0.65 -16.55
CA GLU A 760 -38.11 -1.89 -17.30
C GLU A 760 -37.02 -2.79 -16.72
N ALA A 761 -35.89 -2.22 -16.27
CA ALA A 761 -34.84 -2.96 -15.57
C ALA A 761 -35.38 -3.61 -14.28
N GLU A 762 -36.21 -2.90 -13.51
CA GLU A 762 -36.90 -3.43 -12.32
C GLU A 762 -37.82 -4.60 -12.68
N ALA A 763 -38.66 -4.44 -13.71
CA ALA A 763 -39.60 -5.47 -14.14
C ALA A 763 -38.88 -6.76 -14.60
N ILE A 764 -37.73 -6.62 -15.26
CA ILE A 764 -36.85 -7.72 -15.65
C ILE A 764 -36.28 -8.42 -14.41
N ALA A 765 -35.66 -7.66 -13.50
CA ALA A 765 -35.05 -8.21 -12.30
C ALA A 765 -36.08 -8.94 -11.42
N ARG A 766 -37.32 -8.43 -11.36
CA ARG A 766 -38.43 -9.06 -10.63
C ARG A 766 -38.82 -10.42 -11.23
N ARG A 767 -39.04 -10.48 -12.55
CA ARG A 767 -39.35 -11.76 -13.23
C ARG A 767 -38.24 -12.80 -13.06
N GLN A 768 -36.98 -12.38 -13.04
CA GLN A 768 -35.85 -13.29 -12.84
C GLN A 768 -35.71 -13.73 -11.37
N SER A 769 -35.95 -12.83 -10.43
CA SER A 769 -36.04 -13.15 -9.00
C SER A 769 -37.12 -14.19 -8.73
N ASP A 770 -38.30 -14.06 -9.34
CA ASP A 770 -39.42 -15.02 -9.19
C ASP A 770 -39.08 -16.43 -9.72
N ARG A 771 -38.09 -16.54 -10.63
CA ARG A 771 -37.57 -17.82 -11.14
C ARG A 771 -36.48 -18.42 -10.24
N GLY A 772 -36.09 -17.74 -9.16
CA GLY A 772 -35.09 -18.22 -8.20
C GLY A 772 -33.64 -17.83 -8.49
N ASP A 773 -33.38 -16.86 -9.40
CA ASP A 773 -32.02 -16.37 -9.65
C ASP A 773 -31.55 -15.45 -8.51
N ILE A 774 -30.49 -15.86 -7.81
CA ILE A 774 -29.91 -15.14 -6.66
C ILE A 774 -29.30 -13.79 -7.09
N ASP A 775 -28.65 -13.72 -8.25
CA ASP A 775 -28.09 -12.45 -8.76
C ASP A 775 -29.21 -11.48 -9.16
N ALA A 776 -30.33 -12.02 -9.66
CA ALA A 776 -31.48 -11.21 -10.01
C ALA A 776 -32.15 -10.57 -8.79
N ARG A 777 -32.14 -11.25 -7.63
CA ARG A 777 -32.60 -10.65 -6.36
C ARG A 777 -31.76 -9.44 -5.96
N ARG A 778 -30.43 -9.52 -6.11
CA ARG A 778 -29.52 -8.38 -5.89
C ARG A 778 -29.80 -7.23 -6.86
N ASN A 779 -29.99 -7.53 -8.15
CA ASN A 779 -30.32 -6.53 -9.16
C ASN A 779 -31.69 -5.88 -8.91
N LEU A 780 -32.66 -6.66 -8.42
CA LEU A 780 -33.99 -6.15 -8.04
C LEU A 780 -33.88 -5.17 -6.86
N SER A 781 -33.07 -5.47 -5.84
CA SER A 781 -32.80 -4.52 -4.76
C SER A 781 -32.20 -3.20 -5.29
N ALA A 782 -31.21 -3.27 -6.19
CA ALA A 782 -30.64 -2.07 -6.80
C ALA A 782 -31.68 -1.24 -7.60
N ALA A 783 -32.56 -1.90 -8.35
CA ALA A 783 -33.63 -1.24 -9.09
C ALA A 783 -34.68 -0.59 -8.16
N LEU A 784 -35.05 -1.27 -7.08
CA LEU A 784 -35.96 -0.75 -6.05
C LEU A 784 -35.38 0.45 -5.31
N ASN A 785 -34.07 0.45 -5.03
CA ASN A 785 -33.37 1.62 -4.50
C ASN A 785 -33.47 2.82 -5.46
N ALA A 786 -33.27 2.59 -6.75
CA ALA A 786 -33.38 3.64 -7.76
C ALA A 786 -34.82 4.18 -7.92
N ARG A 787 -35.85 3.33 -7.77
CA ARG A 787 -37.25 3.77 -7.71
C ARG A 787 -37.53 4.60 -6.45
N ALA A 788 -37.09 4.13 -5.29
CA ALA A 788 -37.25 4.81 -4.01
C ALA A 788 -36.67 6.23 -4.05
N ASP A 789 -35.43 6.38 -4.53
CA ASP A 789 -34.78 7.69 -4.70
C ASP A 789 -35.53 8.63 -5.66
N ARG A 790 -36.05 8.09 -6.78
CA ARG A 790 -36.79 8.90 -7.77
C ARG A 790 -38.15 9.35 -7.28
N ARG A 791 -38.80 8.55 -6.45
CA ARG A 791 -40.18 8.74 -5.97
C ARG A 791 -40.27 9.44 -4.62
N ALA A 792 -39.18 9.51 -3.84
CA ALA A 792 -39.15 10.07 -2.49
C ALA A 792 -39.91 11.40 -2.29
N MET A 793 -39.85 12.30 -3.28
CA MET A 793 -40.49 13.62 -3.22
C MET A 793 -41.88 13.69 -3.88
N ALA A 794 -42.21 12.73 -4.75
CA ALA A 794 -43.43 12.76 -5.57
C ALA A 794 -44.50 11.78 -5.05
N ASP A 795 -44.06 10.65 -4.50
CA ASP A 795 -44.89 9.58 -3.95
C ASP A 795 -44.09 8.88 -2.84
N ALA A 796 -44.17 9.44 -1.63
CA ALA A 796 -43.37 9.00 -0.50
C ALA A 796 -43.84 7.64 0.07
N ASP A 797 -45.09 7.24 -0.20
CA ASP A 797 -45.62 5.91 0.16
C ASP A 797 -45.07 4.84 -0.79
N ASP A 798 -45.02 5.10 -2.08
CA ASP A 798 -44.38 4.21 -3.05
C ASP A 798 -42.87 4.05 -2.77
N ALA A 799 -42.20 5.17 -2.46
CA ALA A 799 -40.76 5.16 -2.20
C ALA A 799 -40.39 4.37 -0.93
N ILE A 800 -41.20 4.48 0.14
CA ILE A 800 -40.93 3.74 1.37
C ILE A 800 -41.22 2.25 1.18
N ALA A 801 -42.25 1.90 0.40
CA ALA A 801 -42.55 0.52 0.07
C ALA A 801 -41.41 -0.13 -0.73
N ALA A 802 -40.90 0.57 -1.76
CA ALA A 802 -39.78 0.09 -2.58
C ALA A 802 -38.48 -0.08 -1.77
N SER A 803 -38.14 0.89 -0.93
CA SER A 803 -36.94 0.80 -0.08
C SER A 803 -37.04 -0.29 0.99
N ASN A 804 -38.21 -0.51 1.58
CA ASN A 804 -38.46 -1.62 2.51
C ASN A 804 -38.31 -2.99 1.84
N GLU A 805 -38.85 -3.14 0.63
CA GLU A 805 -38.69 -4.37 -0.15
C GLU A 805 -37.22 -4.62 -0.49
N SER A 806 -36.48 -3.58 -0.91
CA SER A 806 -35.04 -3.66 -1.17
C SER A 806 -34.23 -4.16 0.04
N VAL A 807 -34.46 -3.57 1.22
CA VAL A 807 -33.80 -3.98 2.48
C VAL A 807 -34.16 -5.42 2.84
N ALA A 808 -35.42 -5.82 2.69
CA ALA A 808 -35.87 -7.19 2.95
C ALA A 808 -35.15 -8.21 2.04
N ILE A 809 -35.06 -7.92 0.74
CA ILE A 809 -34.34 -8.77 -0.22
C ILE A 809 -32.87 -8.93 0.18
N MET A 810 -32.19 -7.84 0.54
CA MET A 810 -30.77 -7.91 0.91
C MET A 810 -30.55 -8.66 2.21
N ARG A 811 -31.44 -8.51 3.20
CA ARG A 811 -31.39 -9.30 4.45
C ARG A 811 -31.59 -10.79 4.18
N ASP A 812 -32.54 -11.17 3.33
CA ASP A 812 -32.76 -12.55 2.91
C ASP A 812 -31.52 -13.14 2.22
N LEU A 813 -30.89 -12.37 1.30
CA LEU A 813 -29.68 -12.79 0.60
C LEU A 813 -28.52 -13.01 1.58
N ILE A 814 -28.27 -12.08 2.49
CA ILE A 814 -27.21 -12.19 3.50
C ILE A 814 -27.45 -13.38 4.44
N ALA A 815 -28.70 -13.62 4.85
CA ALA A 815 -29.06 -14.75 5.69
C ALA A 815 -28.85 -16.09 4.98
N ALA A 816 -29.12 -16.17 3.68
CA ALA A 816 -28.91 -17.37 2.88
C ALA A 816 -27.44 -17.63 2.57
N THR A 817 -26.65 -16.60 2.26
CA THR A 817 -25.21 -16.73 1.98
C THR A 817 -24.48 -15.42 2.29
N PRO A 818 -23.78 -15.30 3.43
CA PRO A 818 -23.13 -14.05 3.78
C PRO A 818 -21.94 -13.75 2.84
N ARG A 819 -22.08 -12.74 1.99
CA ARG A 819 -21.01 -12.21 1.11
C ARG A 819 -20.72 -10.76 1.45
N VAL A 820 -19.44 -10.37 1.38
CA VAL A 820 -19.02 -9.00 1.72
C VAL A 820 -19.60 -7.97 0.75
N SER A 821 -19.71 -8.31 -0.53
CA SER A 821 -20.40 -7.47 -1.52
C SER A 821 -21.85 -7.18 -1.15
N TRP A 822 -22.56 -8.14 -0.54
CA TRP A 822 -23.97 -7.99 -0.16
C TRP A 822 -24.17 -7.18 1.10
N LEU A 823 -23.22 -7.20 2.04
CA LEU A 823 -23.21 -6.30 3.19
C LEU A 823 -23.10 -4.83 2.74
N ARG A 824 -22.24 -4.56 1.74
CA ARG A 824 -22.12 -3.24 1.12
C ARG A 824 -23.43 -2.80 0.46
N ASP A 825 -24.07 -3.70 -0.29
CA ASP A 825 -25.35 -3.41 -0.97
C ASP A 825 -26.50 -3.17 0.04
N LEU A 826 -26.54 -3.90 1.17
CA LEU A 826 -27.51 -3.66 2.25
C LEU A 826 -27.31 -2.28 2.87
N ALA A 827 -26.07 -1.87 3.13
CA ALA A 827 -25.78 -0.53 3.64
C ALA A 827 -26.22 0.58 2.67
N VAL A 828 -26.09 0.36 1.35
CA VAL A 828 -26.65 1.26 0.34
C VAL A 828 -28.18 1.31 0.41
N ALA A 829 -28.85 0.15 0.53
CA ALA A 829 -30.31 0.08 0.65
C ALA A 829 -30.83 0.80 1.91
N LEU A 830 -30.15 0.65 3.05
CA LEU A 830 -30.47 1.36 4.30
C LEU A 830 -30.26 2.87 4.18
N THR A 831 -29.20 3.30 3.48
CA THR A 831 -28.95 4.72 3.20
C THR A 831 -30.04 5.33 2.31
N VAL A 832 -30.55 4.58 1.34
CA VAL A 832 -31.69 4.99 0.50
C VAL A 832 -32.96 5.08 1.33
N ARG A 833 -33.27 4.06 2.14
CA ARG A 833 -34.44 4.07 3.03
C ARG A 833 -34.41 5.25 4.00
N SER A 834 -33.25 5.54 4.58
CA SER A 834 -33.03 6.71 5.44
C SER A 834 -33.41 8.02 4.74
N ARG A 835 -32.96 8.23 3.49
CA ARG A 835 -33.32 9.44 2.72
C ARG A 835 -34.82 9.54 2.44
N VAL A 836 -35.48 8.41 2.18
CA VAL A 836 -36.94 8.37 1.98
C VAL A 836 -37.69 8.66 3.28
N ALA A 837 -37.26 8.07 4.40
CA ALA A 837 -37.82 8.35 5.72
C ALA A 837 -37.67 9.83 6.09
N GLN A 838 -36.51 10.44 5.82
CA GLN A 838 -36.29 11.87 6.01
C GLN A 838 -37.25 12.74 5.18
N ALA A 839 -37.49 12.38 3.90
CA ALA A 839 -38.43 13.09 3.05
C ALA A 839 -39.88 13.06 3.58
N ARG A 840 -40.22 12.04 4.39
CA ARG A 840 -41.51 11.88 5.09
C ARG A 840 -41.55 12.54 6.49
N GLY A 841 -40.42 13.04 6.98
CA GLY A 841 -40.29 13.50 8.37
C GLY A 841 -40.26 12.37 9.40
N GLU A 842 -39.90 11.15 8.98
CA GLU A 842 -39.73 9.98 9.84
C GLU A 842 -38.27 9.85 10.33
N PRO A 843 -38.03 9.25 11.51
CA PRO A 843 -36.67 9.05 12.03
C PRO A 843 -35.88 8.09 11.14
N ALA A 844 -34.61 8.44 10.88
CA ALA A 844 -33.72 7.72 9.95
C ALA A 844 -32.36 7.36 10.57
N SER A 845 -32.17 7.62 11.86
CA SER A 845 -30.91 7.43 12.59
C SER A 845 -30.48 5.95 12.64
N ASP A 846 -31.44 5.06 12.84
CA ASP A 846 -31.17 3.64 13.06
C ASP A 846 -30.66 2.98 11.77
N ASP A 847 -31.25 3.36 10.62
CA ASP A 847 -30.84 2.90 9.31
C ASP A 847 -29.42 3.33 8.96
N LEU A 848 -29.06 4.58 9.28
CA LEU A 848 -27.73 5.10 9.01
C LEU A 848 -26.69 4.52 9.98
N ALA A 849 -27.06 4.26 11.24
CA ALA A 849 -26.20 3.57 12.19
C ALA A 849 -25.94 2.13 11.76
N GLU A 850 -26.97 1.40 11.33
CA GLU A 850 -26.84 0.04 10.77
C GLU A 850 -26.01 0.05 9.49
N ALA A 851 -26.23 1.00 8.59
CA ALA A 851 -25.44 1.15 7.37
C ALA A 851 -23.95 1.44 7.66
N LEU A 852 -23.65 2.27 8.66
CA LEU A 852 -22.27 2.54 9.09
C LEU A 852 -21.62 1.29 9.69
N ASP A 853 -22.32 0.55 10.55
CA ASP A 853 -21.79 -0.67 11.14
C ASP A 853 -21.50 -1.72 10.06
N LEU A 854 -22.41 -1.90 9.10
CA LEU A 854 -22.21 -2.77 7.95
C LEU A 854 -21.02 -2.33 7.08
N MET A 855 -20.85 -1.04 6.82
CA MET A 855 -19.69 -0.55 6.06
C MET A 855 -18.38 -0.73 6.84
N LYS A 856 -18.39 -0.59 8.17
CA LYS A 856 -17.23 -0.92 9.02
C LYS A 856 -16.91 -2.41 8.98
N GLN A 857 -17.92 -3.27 8.94
CA GLN A 857 -17.72 -4.72 8.74
C GLN A 857 -17.22 -5.08 7.33
N VAL A 858 -17.62 -4.31 6.30
CA VAL A 858 -17.12 -4.49 4.93
C VAL A 858 -15.67 -4.01 4.84
N GLU A 859 -15.37 -2.86 5.45
CA GLU A 859 -14.03 -2.29 5.52
C GLU A 859 -13.09 -3.22 6.29
N SER A 860 -13.51 -3.78 7.43
CA SER A 860 -12.69 -4.72 8.18
C SER A 860 -12.43 -6.04 7.44
N ARG A 861 -13.20 -6.36 6.40
CA ARG A 861 -13.02 -7.60 5.60
C ARG A 861 -12.29 -7.37 4.28
N LEU A 862 -12.48 -6.21 3.64
CA LEU A 862 -11.88 -5.90 2.34
C LEU A 862 -10.64 -5.01 2.46
N MET A 863 -10.63 -4.10 3.44
CA MET A 863 -9.51 -3.20 3.75
C MET A 863 -8.92 -2.47 2.52
N THR A 864 -9.80 -2.17 1.55
CA THR A 864 -9.49 -1.44 0.31
C THR A 864 -9.85 0.04 0.43
N ASP A 865 -9.24 0.88 -0.41
CA ASP A 865 -9.54 2.32 -0.48
C ASP A 865 -11.01 2.58 -0.83
N ASN A 866 -11.61 1.71 -1.64
CA ASN A 866 -13.02 1.78 -1.99
C ASN A 866 -13.92 1.51 -0.76
N ALA A 867 -13.59 0.51 0.07
CA ALA A 867 -14.36 0.22 1.29
C ALA A 867 -14.24 1.33 2.34
N ARG A 868 -13.08 1.99 2.43
CA ARG A 868 -12.89 3.17 3.30
C ARG A 868 -13.62 4.41 2.78
N ALA A 869 -13.63 4.62 1.46
CA ALA A 869 -14.44 5.66 0.84
C ALA A 869 -15.94 5.46 1.12
N ASP A 870 -16.40 4.20 1.20
CA ASP A 870 -17.78 3.86 1.58
C ASP A 870 -18.07 4.14 3.06
N VAL A 871 -17.16 3.79 3.98
CA VAL A 871 -17.30 4.14 5.41
C VAL A 871 -17.37 5.66 5.58
N ALA A 872 -16.46 6.39 4.93
CA ALA A 872 -16.46 7.85 4.95
C ALA A 872 -17.75 8.42 4.32
N ALA A 873 -18.33 7.77 3.31
CA ALA A 873 -19.62 8.15 2.75
C ALA A 873 -20.77 7.93 3.74
N SER A 874 -20.78 6.82 4.46
CA SER A 874 -21.77 6.55 5.52
C SER A 874 -21.68 7.54 6.68
N ILE A 875 -20.47 7.90 7.11
CA ILE A 875 -20.24 8.94 8.14
C ILE A 875 -20.80 10.28 7.66
N ARG A 876 -20.47 10.70 6.43
CA ARG A 876 -21.01 11.94 5.85
C ARG A 876 -22.54 11.97 5.80
N ASN A 877 -23.19 10.82 5.57
CA ASN A 877 -24.65 10.74 5.56
C ASN A 877 -25.25 10.94 6.97
N ILE A 878 -24.58 10.44 8.01
CA ILE A 878 -24.95 10.67 9.42
C ILE A 878 -24.73 12.13 9.81
N GLU A 879 -23.58 12.71 9.44
CA GLU A 879 -23.26 14.12 9.71
C GLU A 879 -24.25 15.06 9.03
N ALA A 880 -24.60 14.79 7.76
CA ALA A 880 -25.60 15.56 7.04
C ALA A 880 -26.98 15.51 7.72
N GLN A 881 -27.35 14.37 8.31
CA GLN A 881 -28.59 14.24 9.10
C GLN A 881 -28.50 15.04 10.41
N ASN A 882 -27.38 14.94 11.13
CA ASN A 882 -27.19 15.66 12.39
C ASN A 882 -27.23 17.18 12.17
N ALA A 883 -26.62 17.67 11.09
CA ALA A 883 -26.65 19.08 10.72
C ALA A 883 -28.06 19.59 10.37
N GLN A 884 -28.94 18.76 9.81
CA GLN A 884 -30.34 19.13 9.57
C GLN A 884 -31.14 19.31 10.87
N ASN A 885 -30.73 18.67 11.96
CA ASN A 885 -31.35 18.79 13.28
C ASN A 885 -30.80 19.97 14.11
N ALA A 886 -29.67 20.56 13.72
CA ALA A 886 -29.02 21.66 14.45
C ALA A 886 -29.91 22.90 14.68
N PRO A 887 -30.76 23.35 13.74
CA PRO A 887 -31.67 24.48 13.98
C PRO A 887 -32.71 24.22 15.08
N GLN A 888 -33.18 22.97 15.19
CA GLN A 888 -34.12 22.58 16.24
C GLN A 888 -33.45 22.55 17.61
N LEU A 889 -32.20 22.09 17.68
CA LEU A 889 -31.37 22.14 18.89
C LEU A 889 -31.05 23.58 19.32
N ALA A 890 -30.78 24.47 18.36
CA ALA A 890 -30.57 25.90 18.64
C ALA A 890 -31.85 26.57 19.18
N LEU A 891 -33.00 26.30 18.57
CA LEU A 891 -34.30 26.80 19.06
C LEU A 891 -34.63 26.25 20.46
N MET A 892 -34.33 24.99 20.72
CA MET A 892 -34.48 24.38 22.04
C MET A 892 -33.59 25.06 23.07
N GLY A 893 -32.33 25.36 22.72
CA GLY A 893 -31.42 26.12 23.58
C GLY A 893 -31.97 27.51 23.91
N GLN A 894 -32.61 28.18 22.97
CA GLN A 894 -33.21 29.51 23.18
C GLN A 894 -34.40 29.44 24.15
N GLN A 895 -35.26 28.44 23.99
CA GLN A 895 -36.39 28.21 24.90
C GLN A 895 -35.93 27.85 26.32
N LEU A 896 -34.80 27.14 26.46
CA LEU A 896 -34.20 26.81 27.76
C LEU A 896 -33.57 28.04 28.43
N LEU A 897 -32.95 28.94 27.66
CA LEU A 897 -32.46 30.24 28.15
C LEU A 897 -33.61 31.10 28.71
N GLU A 898 -34.73 31.18 28.00
CA GLU A 898 -35.92 31.93 28.47
C GLU A 898 -36.48 31.37 29.78
N ARG A 899 -36.29 30.07 30.02
CA ARG A 899 -36.69 29.36 31.25
C ARG A 899 -35.64 29.40 32.35
N ARG A 900 -34.49 30.07 32.12
CA ARG A 900 -33.32 30.10 33.01
C ARG A 900 -32.71 28.72 33.29
N ASP A 901 -32.94 27.73 32.43
CA ASP A 901 -32.23 26.45 32.47
C ASP A 901 -30.94 26.57 31.67
N LEU A 902 -29.93 27.16 32.32
CA LEU A 902 -28.66 27.52 31.70
C LEU A 902 -27.90 26.25 31.27
N ALA A 903 -27.84 25.22 32.11
CA ALA A 903 -27.15 23.97 31.78
C ALA A 903 -27.79 23.25 30.59
N GLY A 904 -29.13 23.19 30.55
CA GLY A 904 -29.86 22.62 29.41
C GLY A 904 -29.67 23.43 28.12
N ALA A 905 -29.70 24.75 28.22
CA ALA A 905 -29.43 25.63 27.09
C ALA A 905 -28.00 25.43 26.53
N PHE A 906 -26.99 25.38 27.41
CA PHE A 906 -25.60 25.15 27.02
C PHE A 906 -25.40 23.79 26.35
N ALA A 907 -26.01 22.73 26.89
CA ALA A 907 -25.94 21.40 26.28
C ALA A 907 -26.58 21.38 24.87
N ALA A 908 -27.74 22.03 24.72
CA ALA A 908 -28.43 22.11 23.43
C ALA A 908 -27.64 22.90 22.38
N TYR A 909 -27.03 24.03 22.76
CA TYR A 909 -26.19 24.82 21.85
C TYR A 909 -24.88 24.14 21.50
N ARG A 910 -24.21 23.49 22.47
CA ARG A 910 -23.00 22.70 22.21
C ARG A 910 -23.29 21.55 21.24
N ALA A 911 -24.41 20.86 21.40
CA ALA A 911 -24.85 19.82 20.47
C ALA A 911 -25.14 20.37 19.07
N ALA A 912 -25.76 21.54 18.97
CA ALA A 912 -26.05 22.19 17.69
C ALA A 912 -24.78 22.63 16.95
N VAL A 913 -23.78 23.18 17.66
CA VAL A 913 -22.48 23.57 17.10
C VAL A 913 -21.67 22.34 16.70
N ALA A 914 -21.61 21.32 17.56
CA ALA A 914 -20.94 20.05 17.25
C ALA A 914 -21.54 19.34 16.04
N ALA A 915 -22.86 19.46 15.81
CA ALA A 915 -23.53 18.88 14.65
C ALA A 915 -23.22 19.57 13.32
N VAL A 916 -22.79 20.84 13.35
CA VAL A 916 -22.49 21.64 12.14
C VAL A 916 -20.98 21.71 11.86
N ALA A 917 -20.15 21.51 12.89
CA ALA A 917 -18.70 21.65 12.82
C ALA A 917 -17.98 20.75 11.79
N PRO A 918 -18.37 19.49 11.54
CA PRO A 918 -17.66 18.65 10.56
C PRO A 918 -17.86 19.09 9.09
N LEU A 919 -18.91 19.87 8.80
CA LEU A 919 -19.30 20.25 7.44
C LEU A 919 -18.63 21.54 6.93
N TYR A 920 -17.62 22.06 7.65
CA TYR A 920 -17.04 23.39 7.45
C TYR A 920 -16.41 23.63 6.07
N ASP A 921 -16.10 22.59 5.30
CA ASP A 921 -15.43 22.74 4.00
C ASP A 921 -16.40 22.90 2.81
N ARG A 922 -17.73 22.73 2.97
CA ARG A 922 -18.68 22.79 1.83
C ARG A 922 -20.03 23.45 2.13
N THR A 923 -20.29 24.55 1.42
CA THR A 923 -21.57 25.26 1.20
C THR A 923 -22.76 24.90 2.10
N ILE A 924 -22.72 25.32 3.37
CA ILE A 924 -23.93 25.39 4.22
C ILE A 924 -24.74 26.66 3.87
N ALA A 925 -26.07 26.55 3.86
CA ALA A 925 -26.96 27.66 3.54
C ALA A 925 -27.04 28.70 4.69
N PRO A 926 -27.00 30.02 4.41
CA PRO A 926 -27.16 31.09 5.41
C PRO A 926 -28.31 30.94 6.43
N PRO A 927 -29.51 30.42 6.08
CA PRO A 927 -30.59 30.25 7.07
C PRO A 927 -30.29 29.24 8.20
N LEU A 928 -29.32 28.33 8.03
CA LEU A 928 -28.93 27.38 9.09
C LEU A 928 -27.95 28.00 10.11
N LEU A 929 -27.18 29.01 9.71
CA LEU A 929 -26.11 29.60 10.52
C LEU A 929 -26.58 30.81 11.34
N MET A 930 -27.60 31.53 10.87
CA MET A 930 -28.08 32.76 11.52
C MET A 930 -28.66 32.56 12.93
N PRO A 931 -29.43 31.50 13.22
CA PRO A 931 -29.92 31.24 14.57
C PRO A 931 -28.77 30.93 15.55
N LEU A 932 -27.78 30.14 15.13
CA LEU A 932 -26.60 29.80 15.94
C LEU A 932 -25.78 31.06 16.27
N TYR A 933 -25.63 31.97 15.31
CA TYR A 933 -24.96 33.26 15.47
C TYR A 933 -25.68 34.18 16.49
N GLN A 934 -27.00 34.33 16.38
CA GLN A 934 -27.78 35.17 17.31
C GLN A 934 -27.74 34.61 18.74
N SER A 935 -27.73 33.29 18.88
CA SER A 935 -27.62 32.62 20.18
C SER A 935 -26.24 32.82 20.83
N ALA A 936 -25.15 32.76 20.07
CA ALA A 936 -23.80 33.02 20.57
C ALA A 936 -23.64 34.46 21.09
N LEU A 937 -24.17 35.45 20.34
CA LEU A 937 -24.20 36.85 20.76
C LEU A 937 -24.99 37.07 22.05
N THR A 938 -26.14 36.41 22.17
CA THR A 938 -27.01 36.51 23.35
C THR A 938 -26.31 35.92 24.58
N MET A 939 -25.56 34.83 24.43
CA MET A 939 -24.78 34.24 25.52
C MET A 939 -23.64 35.14 25.99
N LEU A 940 -22.87 35.73 25.06
CA LEU A 940 -21.78 36.67 25.39
C LEU A 940 -22.28 37.93 26.10
N ALA A 941 -23.46 38.44 25.71
CA ALA A 941 -24.06 39.62 26.33
C ALA A 941 -24.60 39.37 27.75
N LEU A 942 -25.02 38.14 28.06
CA LEU A 942 -25.58 37.77 29.37
C LEU A 942 -24.50 37.28 30.37
N ALA A 943 -23.33 36.87 29.87
CA ALA A 943 -22.20 36.37 30.66
C ALA A 943 -21.81 37.23 31.89
N PRO A 944 -21.71 38.57 31.78
CA PRO A 944 -21.33 39.43 32.90
C PRO A 944 -22.40 39.59 33.98
N HIS A 945 -23.63 39.09 33.74
CA HIS A 945 -24.78 39.29 34.61
C HIS A 945 -25.20 38.01 35.36
N PHE A 946 -24.38 36.95 35.30
CA PHE A 946 -24.63 35.70 36.00
C PHE A 946 -24.24 35.77 37.49
N ASP A 947 -25.07 35.16 38.36
CA ASP A 947 -24.81 35.00 39.80
C ASP A 947 -25.05 33.53 40.21
N PRO A 948 -24.00 32.79 40.64
CA PRO A 948 -22.60 33.21 40.64
C PRO A 948 -22.09 33.38 39.20
N LEU A 949 -21.06 34.22 39.03
CA LEU A 949 -20.31 34.32 37.78
C LEU A 949 -19.84 32.91 37.37
N LEU A 950 -19.83 32.62 36.07
CA LEU A 950 -19.23 31.40 35.53
C LEU A 950 -17.79 31.27 36.04
N ASP A 951 -17.33 30.06 36.34
CA ASP A 951 -15.91 29.85 36.60
C ASP A 951 -15.07 30.23 35.37
N ALA A 952 -13.84 30.67 35.61
CA ALA A 952 -12.99 31.28 34.59
C ALA A 952 -12.75 30.36 33.38
N ASP A 953 -12.54 29.06 33.63
CA ASP A 953 -12.28 28.05 32.60
C ASP A 953 -13.51 27.84 31.71
N THR A 954 -14.71 27.80 32.32
CA THR A 954 -15.98 27.67 31.58
C THR A 954 -16.30 28.93 30.80
N ALA A 955 -16.03 30.11 31.35
CA ALA A 955 -16.20 31.39 30.67
C ALA A 955 -15.25 31.51 29.46
N GLU A 956 -13.98 31.15 29.65
CA GLU A 956 -12.96 31.11 28.60
C GLU A 956 -13.34 30.16 27.47
N GLN A 957 -13.77 28.94 27.80
CA GLN A 957 -14.16 27.94 26.81
C GLN A 957 -15.43 28.34 26.03
N VAL A 958 -16.42 28.94 26.69
CA VAL A 958 -17.63 29.48 26.02
C VAL A 958 -17.26 30.63 25.07
N MET A 959 -16.31 31.48 25.46
CA MET A 959 -15.82 32.58 24.64
C MET A 959 -15.04 32.07 23.41
N LEU A 960 -14.22 31.04 23.57
CA LEU A 960 -13.49 30.38 22.47
C LEU A 960 -14.42 29.66 21.49
N GLU A 961 -15.42 28.93 21.98
CA GLU A 961 -16.39 28.22 21.13
C GLU A 961 -17.30 29.21 20.37
N GLY A 962 -17.75 30.29 21.01
CA GLY A 962 -18.48 31.39 20.36
C GLY A 962 -17.62 32.15 19.34
N PHE A 963 -16.34 32.35 19.62
CA PHE A 963 -15.36 32.97 18.74
C PHE A 963 -15.10 32.12 17.48
N HIS A 964 -14.98 30.80 17.60
CA HIS A 964 -14.86 29.91 16.44
C HIS A 964 -16.12 29.90 15.57
N ALA A 965 -17.31 29.94 16.17
CA ALA A 965 -18.57 30.07 15.43
C ALA A 965 -18.69 31.43 14.69
N ALA A 966 -18.18 32.50 15.28
CA ALA A 966 -18.11 33.83 14.67
C ALA A 966 -17.11 33.93 13.51
N LEU A 967 -15.92 33.32 13.66
CA LEU A 967 -14.92 33.21 12.59
C LEU A 967 -15.44 32.44 11.38
N ALA A 968 -16.29 31.43 11.61
CA ALA A 968 -16.96 30.71 10.52
C ALA A 968 -17.96 31.59 9.75
N PHE A 969 -18.60 32.57 10.40
CA PHE A 969 -19.49 33.55 9.76
C PHE A 969 -18.73 34.63 8.97
N LEU A 970 -17.57 35.04 9.50
CA LEU A 970 -16.66 36.05 8.94
C LEU A 970 -16.16 35.72 7.52
N ASN A 971 -16.06 34.43 7.16
CA ASN A 971 -15.64 34.01 5.83
C ASN A 971 -16.67 34.30 4.71
N ARG A 972 -17.81 34.96 5.01
CA ARG A 972 -18.87 35.31 4.05
C ARG A 972 -19.33 36.78 4.04
N LYS A 973 -18.41 37.73 4.27
CA LYS A 973 -18.56 39.17 3.94
C LYS A 973 -19.70 39.95 4.63
N THR A 974 -19.76 39.99 5.97
CA THR A 974 -20.55 41.03 6.68
C THR A 974 -19.77 41.58 7.89
N PRO A 975 -19.07 42.72 7.73
CA PRO A 975 -18.20 43.30 8.78
C PRO A 975 -18.91 43.78 10.05
N ASP A 976 -20.19 44.16 9.97
CA ASP A 976 -20.95 44.74 11.10
C ASP A 976 -21.18 43.74 12.24
N ALA A 977 -21.18 42.45 11.92
CA ALA A 977 -21.31 41.35 12.89
C ALA A 977 -20.09 41.24 13.84
N VAL A 978 -18.92 41.66 13.36
CA VAL A 978 -17.64 41.48 14.04
C VAL A 978 -17.43 42.50 15.14
N ASP A 979 -17.93 43.73 14.93
CA ASP A 979 -17.88 44.79 15.93
C ASP A 979 -18.71 44.44 17.16
N GLY A 980 -19.90 43.85 16.96
CA GLY A 980 -20.76 43.43 18.07
C GLY A 980 -20.14 42.32 18.93
N ILE A 981 -19.43 41.36 18.32
CA ILE A 981 -18.76 40.27 19.05
C ILE A 981 -17.49 40.77 19.74
N ALA A 982 -16.70 41.62 19.07
CA ALA A 982 -15.52 42.22 19.67
C ALA A 982 -15.88 43.12 20.86
N GLU A 983 -16.98 43.84 20.79
CA GLU A 983 -17.47 44.72 21.86
C GLU A 983 -18.04 43.92 23.04
N ALA A 984 -18.87 42.90 22.77
CA ALA A 984 -19.37 42.00 23.81
C ALA A 984 -18.25 41.19 24.48
N GLY A 985 -17.30 40.67 23.70
CA GLY A 985 -16.13 39.93 24.18
C GLY A 985 -15.18 40.80 25.01
N ALA A 986 -14.94 42.05 24.60
CA ALA A 986 -14.12 42.99 25.38
C ALA A 986 -14.79 43.39 26.70
N ALA A 987 -16.11 43.64 26.70
CA ALA A 987 -16.85 43.92 27.93
C ALA A 987 -16.84 42.73 28.90
N CYS A 988 -16.93 41.51 28.38
CA CYS A 988 -16.85 40.28 29.16
C CYS A 988 -15.44 40.06 29.74
N ALA A 989 -14.39 40.17 28.92
CA ALA A 989 -13.00 40.06 29.37
C ALA A 989 -12.66 41.08 30.47
N GLN A 990 -13.20 42.30 30.37
CA GLN A 990 -13.04 43.35 31.38
C GLN A 990 -13.77 43.02 32.69
N ALA A 991 -14.94 42.39 32.64
CA ALA A 991 -15.68 41.96 33.83
C ALA A 991 -14.96 40.84 34.60
N TYR A 992 -14.20 39.99 33.89
CA TYR A 992 -13.42 38.88 34.47
C TYR A 992 -11.97 39.24 34.83
N GLY A 993 -11.50 40.43 34.43
CA GLY A 993 -10.14 40.90 34.76
C GLY A 993 -9.02 40.21 33.99
N ASP A 994 -9.32 39.59 32.86
CA ASP A 994 -8.37 38.82 32.05
C ASP A 994 -7.74 39.70 30.95
N ALA A 995 -6.46 40.04 31.14
CA ALA A 995 -5.71 40.93 30.26
C ALA A 995 -5.32 40.26 28.92
N ASP A 996 -5.11 38.95 28.91
CA ASP A 996 -4.72 38.22 27.71
C ASP A 996 -5.93 38.06 26.79
N LEU A 997 -7.10 37.76 27.37
CA LEU A 997 -8.36 37.69 26.65
C LEU A 997 -8.79 39.05 26.08
N ALA A 998 -8.60 40.13 26.85
CA ALA A 998 -8.83 41.49 26.38
C ALA A 998 -7.88 41.86 25.22
N GLY A 999 -6.62 41.41 25.27
CA GLY A 999 -5.65 41.56 24.19
C GLY A 999 -6.05 40.82 22.90
N MET A 1000 -6.58 39.61 23.04
CA MET A 1000 -7.08 38.80 21.91
C MET A 1000 -8.24 39.50 21.20
N PHE A 1001 -9.27 39.96 21.94
CA PHE A 1001 -10.43 40.66 21.33
C PHE A 1001 -10.06 42.01 20.73
N ALA A 1002 -9.07 42.72 21.29
CA ALA A 1002 -8.53 43.94 20.69
C ALA A 1002 -7.81 43.66 19.35
N SER A 1003 -7.06 42.56 19.26
CA SER A 1003 -6.41 42.11 18.02
C SER A 1003 -7.43 41.70 16.95
N MET A 1004 -8.54 41.08 17.35
CA MET A 1004 -9.66 40.75 16.45
C MET A 1004 -10.34 42.01 15.90
N ARG A 1005 -10.62 43.02 16.74
CA ARG A 1005 -11.18 44.30 16.30
C ARG A 1005 -10.29 44.99 15.28
N LYS A 1006 -8.97 44.93 15.48
CA LYS A 1006 -7.98 45.45 14.55
C LYS A 1006 -8.02 44.70 13.21
N SER A 1007 -8.00 43.37 13.24
CA SER A 1007 -8.06 42.52 12.04
C SER A 1007 -9.35 42.75 11.23
N ALA A 1008 -10.48 43.00 11.91
CA ALA A 1008 -11.75 43.35 11.28
C ALA A 1008 -11.76 44.75 10.64
N GLY A 1009 -11.00 45.70 11.22
CA GLY A 1009 -10.74 47.01 10.63
C GLY A 1009 -9.88 46.90 9.37
N ASP A 1010 -8.81 46.11 9.43
CA ASP A 1010 -7.91 45.85 8.30
C ASP A 1010 -8.66 45.16 7.14
N LEU A 1011 -9.54 44.20 7.44
CA LEU A 1011 -10.37 43.54 6.43
C LEU A 1011 -11.40 44.49 5.79
N ARG A 1012 -11.96 45.44 6.56
CA ARG A 1012 -12.84 46.50 6.05
C ARG A 1012 -12.10 47.42 5.09
N GLN A 1013 -10.85 47.73 5.40
CA GLN A 1013 -10.01 48.57 4.55
C GLN A 1013 -9.68 47.86 3.23
N ILE A 1014 -9.31 46.57 3.28
CA ILE A 1014 -9.07 45.75 2.09
C ILE A 1014 -10.34 45.66 1.22
N LEU A 1015 -11.50 45.44 1.82
CA LEU A 1015 -12.77 45.36 1.08
C LEU A 1015 -13.24 46.70 0.52
N ALA A 1016 -12.88 47.82 1.16
CA ALA A 1016 -13.16 49.17 0.66
C ALA A 1016 -12.18 49.59 -0.46
N ASP A 1017 -11.01 48.94 -0.56
CA ASP A 1017 -10.02 49.16 -1.62
C ASP A 1017 -10.27 48.28 -2.87
N ASP A 1018 -11.13 47.24 -2.75
CA ASP A 1018 -11.53 46.30 -3.83
C ASP A 1018 -12.89 46.64 -4.51
N ASP A 1019 -13.60 47.67 -4.05
CA ASP A 1019 -14.78 48.29 -4.68
C ASP A 1019 -14.39 49.60 -5.40
#